data_AF-A0A8T3KY47-F1
#
_entry.id   AF-A0A8T3KY47-F1
#
_cell.length_a   1.000
_cell.length_b   1.000
_cell.length_c   1.000
_cell.angle_alpha   90.00
_cell.angle_beta   90.00
_cell.angle_gamma   90.00
#
_symmetry.space_group_name_H-M   'P 1'
#
loop_
_entity.id
_entity.type
_entity.pdbx_description
1 polymer ?
#
loop_
_entity_poly.entity_id
_entity_poly.type
_entity_poly.pdbx_seq_one_letter_code
_entity_poly.pdbx_strand_id
1 'polypeptide(L)'
;MPKSFISATMRLLVTLLLLWSSLSANAADQRILSGQTEQVILGPYLEIFEDKQADLDIFDVASPAFEQRFHPVGKEQLSLGYSRSAFWLRFSVRWTDTSPLLLQLAYPLLDSIVFYLPNGPEDFKVSRAGDTLPASIRELPSPEILFSLPAIPESEQTYYLRIQSRGSLQLPLYLWSTTAFANENGKVRYIQGVYYGIMLVMILYNLFLFLFVKDRNYLHYVVYITCYLLFQLSLNGYAQLYLWPENPWWADRAVPFSIGLATFFAISFSRQFLTTQEYLPRTDWLLKGLMVLSLGIMLGSLALENNIMAPVSNIAGILLPLALLPSGYLSLRSGYRPARFYVIAWSMFLLGIFITGLMFTGFLPRNLFTSYAMQVGSAMEVVLLSIALADRINILRREKEIAQRESTKILQQLNEGLEAKVEQRTQELARHASMLEQTVLERTADLRHTNEELSRAVHAKDQFLATMSHELRTPLTAILGLSEILSGKRPGPLTDLQQRYIGIISDSGNHLLALINDILDIAQIESQGMELEPGWVQVEDICQASLALVRPAAEKKGQHIAFKRDPKTETVWADKIRLKQILVNLMGNAVKFTQDGGTIGLDVQGKQADNSIEFTVWDTGCGIAAEDLERLFKPFVQLDDTFSRQHEGTGLGLNLVYRLTELHGGSIRVESEVGHGSRFMVCLMWNRDAQVQVESPTQADKLPAPDTASPRTEPATVLMAEDNELNLIILSEFLTGQGFEILSARNGVEAVQMASNTHPDIILMDIQMPEMDGLEATRRIRAMPHLASVPIIALTALVMPGDKERCLEAGTNSYLSKPVNLSQLSKEMTSLLNKHASA
;
A
#
# COMPACT_ATOMS: atom_id res chain seq x y z
N MET A 1 -52.20 -13.16 14.11
CA MET A 1 -53.51 -13.81 14.35
C MET A 1 -54.36 -12.87 15.19
N PRO A 2 -55.62 -12.59 14.81
CA PRO A 2 -56.40 -11.55 15.46
C PRO A 2 -56.90 -12.01 16.83
N LYS A 3 -57.01 -11.05 17.75
CA LYS A 3 -57.43 -11.19 19.16
C LYS A 3 -58.81 -11.86 19.38
N SER A 4 -59.53 -12.22 18.32
CA SER A 4 -60.88 -12.80 18.38
C SER A 4 -60.89 -14.27 18.79
N PHE A 5 -59.85 -15.05 18.49
CA PHE A 5 -59.88 -16.51 18.71
C PHE A 5 -59.83 -16.88 20.20
N ILE A 6 -59.00 -16.17 21.00
CA ILE A 6 -58.83 -16.41 22.44
C ILE A 6 -60.06 -15.94 23.25
N SER A 7 -60.72 -14.88 22.80
CA SER A 7 -61.97 -14.37 23.39
C SER A 7 -63.14 -15.32 23.13
N ALA A 8 -63.18 -15.97 21.96
CA ALA A 8 -64.24 -16.90 21.59
C ALA A 8 -64.16 -18.21 22.38
N THR A 9 -62.95 -18.76 22.57
CA THR A 9 -62.75 -20.00 23.33
C THR A 9 -63.10 -19.84 24.81
N MET A 10 -62.78 -18.69 25.41
CA MET A 10 -63.06 -18.43 26.83
C MET A 10 -64.55 -18.17 27.10
N ARG A 11 -65.27 -17.52 26.16
CA ARG A 11 -66.73 -17.32 26.27
C ARG A 11 -67.52 -18.61 26.03
N LEU A 12 -67.11 -19.44 25.08
CA LEU A 12 -67.72 -20.75 24.82
C LEU A 12 -67.63 -21.66 26.06
N LEU A 13 -66.48 -21.63 26.76
CA LEU A 13 -66.25 -22.39 27.99
C LEU A 13 -67.17 -21.95 29.14
N VAL A 14 -67.35 -20.64 29.32
CA VAL A 14 -68.21 -20.07 30.37
C VAL A 14 -69.69 -20.26 30.05
N THR A 15 -70.10 -20.20 28.77
CA THR A 15 -71.49 -20.48 28.39
C THR A 15 -71.84 -21.96 28.46
N LEU A 16 -70.90 -22.88 28.18
CA LEU A 16 -71.08 -24.32 28.40
C LEU A 16 -71.18 -24.68 29.90
N LEU A 17 -70.47 -23.95 30.76
CA LEU A 17 -70.52 -24.12 32.22
C LEU A 17 -71.84 -23.67 32.85
N LEU A 18 -72.55 -22.71 32.25
CA LEU A 18 -73.81 -22.17 32.78
C LEU A 18 -75.07 -22.88 32.24
N LEU A 19 -74.96 -23.59 31.12
CA LEU A 19 -76.10 -24.26 30.47
C LEU A 19 -76.35 -25.70 30.95
N TRP A 20 -75.45 -26.29 31.75
CA TRP A 20 -75.53 -27.71 32.09
C TRP A 20 -75.89 -28.04 33.54
N SER A 21 -76.21 -27.05 34.37
CA SER A 21 -76.61 -27.25 35.78
C SER A 21 -78.04 -27.78 35.97
N SER A 22 -78.61 -28.44 34.97
CA SER A 22 -79.97 -28.97 35.05
C SER A 22 -80.12 -30.24 34.22
N LEU A 23 -79.54 -31.36 34.69
CA LEU A 23 -80.03 -32.69 34.37
C LEU A 23 -79.41 -33.71 35.35
N SER A 24 -80.03 -33.88 36.51
CA SER A 24 -79.79 -35.03 37.38
C SER A 24 -80.96 -35.99 37.19
N ALA A 25 -80.70 -37.13 36.56
CA ALA A 25 -81.68 -38.19 36.36
C ALA A 25 -81.87 -38.98 37.66
N ASN A 26 -83.13 -39.19 38.04
CA ASN A 26 -83.56 -40.12 39.07
C ASN A 26 -83.15 -41.55 38.68
N ALA A 27 -82.43 -42.25 39.56
CA ALA A 27 -82.27 -43.71 39.48
C ALA A 27 -83.11 -44.35 40.58
N ALA A 28 -84.02 -45.23 40.16
CA ALA A 28 -84.95 -45.97 41.00
C ALA A 28 -84.25 -47.06 41.84
N ASP A 29 -84.91 -47.41 42.95
CA ASP A 29 -84.53 -48.34 44.01
C ASP A 29 -84.52 -49.82 43.52
N GLN A 30 -83.54 -50.20 42.68
CA GLN A 30 -83.28 -51.60 42.33
C GLN A 30 -81.99 -52.09 42.99
N ARG A 31 -82.13 -52.95 44.00
CA ARG A 31 -81.02 -53.48 44.82
C ARG A 31 -80.37 -54.76 44.27
N ILE A 32 -80.91 -55.34 43.20
CA ILE A 32 -80.46 -56.62 42.63
C ILE A 32 -80.16 -56.43 41.14
N LEU A 33 -78.94 -56.81 40.73
CA LEU A 33 -78.58 -56.90 39.31
C LEU A 33 -79.30 -58.10 38.68
N SER A 34 -80.18 -57.84 37.71
CA SER A 34 -80.82 -58.88 36.88
C SER A 34 -80.88 -58.41 35.42
N GLY A 35 -80.29 -59.15 34.47
CA GLY A 35 -80.40 -58.83 33.04
C GLY A 35 -79.35 -59.51 32.15
N GLN A 36 -79.58 -59.49 30.82
CA GLN A 36 -78.67 -59.95 29.76
C GLN A 36 -77.79 -58.80 29.21
N THR A 37 -77.33 -57.89 30.08
CA THR A 37 -76.56 -56.72 29.65
C THR A 37 -75.07 -57.04 29.53
N GLU A 38 -74.46 -56.68 28.39
CA GLU A 38 -73.04 -56.88 28.08
C GLU A 38 -72.08 -56.14 29.02
N GLN A 39 -72.53 -55.00 29.59
CA GLN A 39 -71.81 -54.20 30.58
C GLN A 39 -72.81 -53.62 31.60
N VAL A 40 -72.46 -53.64 32.88
CA VAL A 40 -73.21 -52.96 33.94
C VAL A 40 -72.30 -52.11 34.81
N ILE A 41 -72.69 -50.87 35.06
CA ILE A 41 -72.04 -49.96 36.02
C ILE A 41 -72.53 -50.34 37.41
N LEU A 42 -71.62 -50.75 38.31
CA LEU A 42 -72.02 -51.27 39.63
C LEU A 42 -72.36 -50.17 40.64
N GLY A 43 -71.95 -48.91 40.40
CA GLY A 43 -72.18 -47.77 41.30
C GLY A 43 -73.58 -47.71 41.95
N PRO A 44 -74.68 -47.74 41.19
CA PRO A 44 -76.04 -47.69 41.73
C PRO A 44 -76.44 -48.92 42.57
N TYR A 45 -75.77 -50.05 42.38
CA TYR A 45 -76.06 -51.34 43.03
C TYR A 45 -75.10 -51.67 44.18
N LEU A 46 -74.13 -50.79 44.45
CA LEU A 46 -73.14 -50.99 45.50
C LEU A 46 -73.64 -50.46 46.83
N GLU A 47 -73.37 -51.22 47.88
CA GLU A 47 -73.43 -50.74 49.25
C GLU A 47 -72.01 -50.60 49.80
N ILE A 48 -71.77 -49.54 50.58
CA ILE A 48 -70.47 -49.19 51.14
C ILE A 48 -70.53 -49.11 52.66
N PHE A 49 -69.47 -49.56 53.31
CA PHE A 49 -69.20 -49.39 54.73
C PHE A 49 -67.74 -48.93 54.93
N GLU A 50 -67.55 -47.87 55.70
CA GLU A 50 -66.22 -47.36 56.05
C GLU A 50 -65.73 -47.95 57.38
N ASP A 51 -64.69 -48.78 57.29
CA ASP A 51 -63.93 -49.26 58.42
C ASP A 51 -62.75 -48.31 58.71
N LYS A 52 -62.96 -47.43 59.69
CA LYS A 52 -61.97 -46.40 60.08
C LYS A 52 -60.73 -46.97 60.78
N GLN A 53 -60.84 -48.15 61.40
CA GLN A 53 -59.75 -48.79 62.12
C GLN A 53 -58.99 -49.79 61.23
N ALA A 54 -59.61 -50.21 60.12
CA ALA A 54 -59.07 -51.12 59.13
C ALA A 54 -58.73 -52.50 59.69
N ASP A 55 -59.37 -52.90 60.79
CA ASP A 55 -59.11 -54.12 61.57
C ASP A 55 -60.19 -55.20 61.41
N LEU A 56 -61.30 -54.90 60.73
CA LEU A 56 -62.37 -55.86 60.48
C LEU A 56 -61.98 -56.87 59.39
N ASP A 57 -62.45 -58.11 59.53
CA ASP A 57 -62.30 -59.17 58.53
C ASP A 57 -63.61 -59.47 57.78
N ILE A 58 -63.56 -60.41 56.83
CA ILE A 58 -64.74 -60.77 56.02
C ILE A 58 -65.84 -61.42 56.87
N PHE A 59 -65.50 -62.16 57.92
CA PHE A 59 -66.46 -62.86 58.77
C PHE A 59 -67.21 -61.88 59.69
N ASP A 60 -66.52 -60.84 60.17
CA ASP A 60 -67.14 -59.75 60.90
C ASP A 60 -68.17 -59.02 60.03
N VAL A 61 -67.76 -58.63 58.82
CA VAL A 61 -68.55 -57.77 57.92
C VAL A 61 -69.67 -58.52 57.20
N ALA A 62 -69.51 -59.83 56.96
CA ALA A 62 -70.57 -60.69 56.42
C ALA A 62 -71.62 -61.11 57.48
N SER A 63 -71.36 -60.86 58.77
CA SER A 63 -72.30 -61.21 59.84
C SER A 63 -73.60 -60.38 59.78
N PRO A 64 -74.74 -60.93 60.23
CA PRO A 64 -76.01 -60.18 60.27
C PRO A 64 -75.95 -58.88 61.08
N ALA A 65 -75.03 -58.77 62.04
CA ALA A 65 -74.85 -57.58 62.86
C ALA A 65 -74.35 -56.36 62.06
N PHE A 66 -73.65 -56.58 60.96
CA PHE A 66 -73.12 -55.51 60.10
C PHE A 66 -74.03 -55.18 58.91
N GLU A 67 -75.10 -55.95 58.69
CA GLU A 67 -75.99 -55.77 57.54
C GLU A 67 -76.61 -54.37 57.46
N GLN A 68 -76.94 -53.77 58.60
CA GLN A 68 -77.51 -52.42 58.71
C GLN A 68 -76.48 -51.28 58.63
N ARG A 69 -75.18 -51.59 58.69
CA ARG A 69 -74.08 -50.60 58.64
C ARG A 69 -73.66 -50.23 57.22
N PHE A 70 -74.08 -51.03 56.23
CA PHE A 70 -73.88 -50.74 54.82
C PHE A 70 -74.88 -49.69 54.34
N HIS A 71 -74.39 -48.75 53.52
CA HIS A 71 -75.20 -47.68 52.94
C HIS A 71 -75.17 -47.75 51.41
N PRO A 72 -76.31 -47.57 50.72
CA PRO A 72 -76.33 -47.57 49.26
C PRO A 72 -75.54 -46.36 48.72
N VAL A 73 -74.73 -46.61 47.70
CA VAL A 73 -73.92 -45.56 47.04
C VAL A 73 -74.81 -44.66 46.17
N GLY A 74 -75.73 -45.25 45.40
CA GLY A 74 -76.74 -44.53 44.61
C GLY A 74 -76.21 -43.61 43.49
N LYS A 75 -74.91 -43.65 43.20
CA LYS A 75 -74.23 -42.85 42.16
C LYS A 75 -73.51 -43.78 41.20
N GLU A 76 -73.46 -43.42 39.92
CA GLU A 76 -72.70 -44.18 38.92
C GLU A 76 -71.20 -44.25 39.23
N GLN A 77 -70.65 -43.22 39.87
CA GLN A 77 -69.25 -43.15 40.27
C GLN A 77 -69.12 -42.77 41.74
N LEU A 78 -68.27 -43.53 42.42
CA LEU A 78 -67.90 -43.31 43.81
C LEU A 78 -66.50 -42.69 43.87
N SER A 79 -66.43 -41.46 44.39
CA SER A 79 -65.19 -40.74 44.65
C SER A 79 -65.14 -40.40 46.14
N LEU A 80 -64.19 -41.01 46.85
CA LEU A 80 -64.02 -40.87 48.31
C LEU A 80 -62.85 -39.95 48.68
N GLY A 81 -62.11 -39.45 47.68
CA GLY A 81 -60.93 -38.61 47.90
C GLY A 81 -59.79 -39.37 48.57
N TYR A 82 -59.02 -38.70 49.42
CA TYR A 82 -57.92 -39.31 50.18
C TYR A 82 -58.42 -39.74 51.56
N SER A 83 -58.29 -41.02 51.89
CA SER A 83 -58.62 -41.57 53.21
C SER A 83 -57.61 -42.63 53.63
N ARG A 84 -57.53 -42.93 54.93
CA ARG A 84 -56.72 -44.04 55.48
C ARG A 84 -57.58 -45.24 55.88
N SER A 85 -58.89 -45.08 55.88
CA SER A 85 -59.88 -46.12 56.22
C SER A 85 -59.83 -47.26 55.22
N ALA A 86 -60.22 -48.46 55.65
CA ALA A 86 -60.59 -49.54 54.73
C ALA A 86 -62.06 -49.36 54.34
N PHE A 87 -62.37 -49.51 53.05
CA PHE A 87 -63.73 -49.46 52.55
C PHE A 87 -64.18 -50.85 52.15
N TRP A 88 -65.27 -51.28 52.77
CA TRP A 88 -65.96 -52.51 52.42
C TRP A 88 -67.09 -52.17 51.45
N LEU A 89 -67.07 -52.82 50.30
CA LEU A 89 -68.13 -52.74 49.30
C LEU A 89 -68.79 -54.10 49.19
N ARG A 90 -70.11 -54.13 49.04
CA ARG A 90 -70.82 -55.34 48.67
C ARG A 90 -71.85 -55.08 47.59
N PHE A 91 -72.11 -56.10 46.79
CA PHE A 91 -73.15 -56.10 45.78
C PHE A 91 -73.71 -57.51 45.60
N SER A 92 -75.01 -57.59 45.33
CA SER A 92 -75.71 -58.85 45.10
C SER A 92 -76.03 -59.02 43.63
N VAL A 93 -75.66 -60.19 43.07
CA VAL A 93 -75.93 -60.53 41.68
C VAL A 93 -76.86 -61.72 41.61
N ARG A 94 -77.90 -61.61 40.78
CA ARG A 94 -78.72 -62.74 40.36
C ARG A 94 -78.56 -62.90 38.84
N TRP A 95 -77.72 -63.86 38.45
CA TRP A 95 -77.38 -64.06 37.05
C TRP A 95 -77.97 -65.38 36.55
N THR A 96 -78.64 -65.33 35.39
CA THR A 96 -79.31 -66.50 34.79
C THR A 96 -78.52 -67.14 33.66
N ASP A 97 -77.43 -66.50 33.19
CA ASP A 97 -76.58 -67.03 32.13
C ASP A 97 -75.38 -67.82 32.70
N THR A 98 -74.94 -68.86 31.99
CA THR A 98 -73.82 -69.73 32.37
C THR A 98 -72.45 -69.17 31.99
N SER A 99 -72.40 -67.99 31.39
CA SER A 99 -71.15 -67.34 30.99
C SER A 99 -70.42 -66.74 32.21
N PRO A 100 -69.09 -66.90 32.31
CA PRO A 100 -68.30 -66.23 33.34
C PRO A 100 -68.37 -64.71 33.17
N LEU A 101 -68.31 -63.99 34.28
CA LEU A 101 -68.31 -62.52 34.31
C LEU A 101 -66.93 -62.01 34.74
N LEU A 102 -66.64 -60.77 34.36
CA LEU A 102 -65.44 -60.06 34.77
C LEU A 102 -65.83 -58.82 35.58
N LEU A 103 -65.30 -58.73 36.79
CA LEU A 103 -65.36 -57.53 37.59
C LEU A 103 -64.14 -56.67 37.29
N GLN A 104 -64.37 -55.50 36.70
CA GLN A 104 -63.33 -54.54 36.35
C GLN A 104 -63.33 -53.36 37.33
N LEU A 105 -62.16 -53.07 37.88
CA LEU A 105 -61.86 -51.81 38.54
C LEU A 105 -60.98 -51.00 37.59
N ALA A 106 -61.59 -50.03 36.91
CA ALA A 106 -60.95 -49.23 35.87
C ALA A 106 -60.13 -48.05 36.45
N TYR A 107 -59.33 -48.34 37.48
CA TYR A 107 -58.38 -47.43 38.14
C TYR A 107 -57.18 -48.25 38.69
N PRO A 108 -56.01 -48.22 38.04
CA PRO A 108 -54.90 -49.15 38.33
C PRO A 108 -54.06 -48.79 39.56
N LEU A 109 -54.20 -47.56 40.10
CA LEU A 109 -53.36 -46.98 41.16
C LEU A 109 -53.95 -47.20 42.57
N LEU A 110 -54.63 -48.32 42.79
CA LEU A 110 -55.20 -48.67 44.09
C LEU A 110 -54.22 -49.57 44.84
N ASP A 111 -53.88 -49.19 46.08
CA ASP A 111 -52.84 -49.87 46.86
C ASP A 111 -53.13 -51.34 47.09
N SER A 112 -54.27 -51.65 47.70
CA SER A 112 -54.66 -53.01 48.05
C SER A 112 -56.17 -53.20 47.90
N ILE A 113 -56.54 -54.21 47.13
CA ILE A 113 -57.90 -54.66 46.90
C ILE A 113 -57.95 -56.16 47.18
N VAL A 114 -58.90 -56.55 48.01
CA VAL A 114 -59.17 -57.95 48.31
C VAL A 114 -60.61 -58.23 47.89
N PHE A 115 -60.77 -59.15 46.95
CA PHE A 115 -62.05 -59.63 46.48
C PHE A 115 -62.37 -60.97 47.12
N TYR A 116 -63.53 -61.05 47.77
CA TYR A 116 -64.02 -62.24 48.44
C TYR A 116 -65.17 -62.83 47.64
N LEU A 117 -64.93 -64.02 47.10
CA LEU A 117 -65.88 -64.77 46.29
C LEU A 117 -66.48 -65.90 47.15
N PRO A 118 -67.80 -65.94 47.37
CA PRO A 118 -68.43 -66.98 48.19
C PRO A 118 -68.23 -68.37 47.57
N ASN A 119 -67.71 -69.31 48.38
CA ASN A 119 -67.42 -70.70 47.99
C ASN A 119 -68.18 -71.74 48.85
N GLY A 120 -69.09 -71.27 49.72
CA GLY A 120 -69.93 -72.06 50.63
C GLY A 120 -70.64 -71.17 51.67
N PRO A 121 -71.45 -71.73 52.60
CA PRO A 121 -72.18 -70.94 53.61
C PRO A 121 -71.29 -70.12 54.56
N GLU A 122 -70.00 -70.50 54.72
CA GLU A 122 -69.01 -69.78 55.54
C GLU A 122 -67.59 -69.86 54.94
N ASP A 123 -67.45 -70.01 53.62
CA ASP A 123 -66.14 -70.07 52.95
C ASP A 123 -66.06 -69.04 51.81
N PHE A 124 -64.89 -68.40 51.67
CA PHE A 124 -64.62 -67.38 50.65
C PHE A 124 -63.30 -67.66 49.93
N LYS A 125 -63.34 -67.78 48.60
CA LYS A 125 -62.14 -67.70 47.77
C LYS A 125 -61.66 -66.24 47.73
N VAL A 126 -60.40 -66.02 48.07
CA VAL A 126 -59.81 -64.68 48.18
C VAL A 126 -58.89 -64.40 46.98
N SER A 127 -59.21 -63.37 46.20
CA SER A 127 -58.33 -62.83 45.15
C SER A 127 -57.78 -61.47 45.59
N ARG A 128 -56.50 -61.21 45.35
CA ARG A 128 -55.83 -59.95 45.74
C ARG A 128 -55.31 -59.21 44.51
N ALA A 129 -55.43 -57.89 44.52
CA ALA A 129 -54.85 -57.02 43.52
C ALA A 129 -54.45 -55.68 44.14
N GLY A 130 -53.63 -54.92 43.41
CA GLY A 130 -53.22 -53.58 43.82
C GLY A 130 -51.89 -53.19 43.19
N ASP A 131 -51.46 -51.95 43.41
CA ASP A 131 -50.15 -51.45 42.96
C ASP A 131 -49.02 -51.69 43.98
N THR A 132 -49.37 -51.91 45.26
CA THR A 132 -48.42 -52.30 46.32
C THR A 132 -48.07 -53.79 46.33
N LEU A 133 -48.68 -54.57 45.43
CA LEU A 133 -48.44 -55.99 45.27
C LEU A 133 -47.72 -56.26 43.94
N PRO A 134 -46.86 -57.30 43.87
CA PRO A 134 -46.30 -57.76 42.60
C PRO A 134 -47.39 -58.11 41.59
N ALA A 135 -47.15 -57.81 40.31
CA ALA A 135 -48.10 -58.07 39.23
C ALA A 135 -48.43 -59.57 39.09
N SER A 136 -47.51 -60.45 39.48
CA SER A 136 -47.66 -61.91 39.52
C SER A 136 -48.75 -62.40 40.49
N ILE A 137 -49.15 -61.59 41.48
CA ILE A 137 -50.25 -61.93 42.40
C ILE A 137 -51.63 -61.74 41.74
N ARG A 138 -51.73 -60.92 40.68
CA ARG A 138 -53.00 -60.66 40.01
C ARG A 138 -53.50 -61.92 39.31
N GLU A 139 -54.78 -62.22 39.50
CA GLU A 139 -55.44 -63.38 38.87
C GLU A 139 -55.43 -63.28 37.34
N LEU A 140 -55.50 -62.07 36.80
CA LEU A 140 -55.42 -61.79 35.36
C LEU A 140 -54.35 -60.71 35.08
N PRO A 141 -53.37 -60.98 34.19
CA PRO A 141 -52.34 -60.02 33.84
C PRO A 141 -52.93 -58.92 32.94
N SER A 142 -53.33 -57.82 33.57
CA SER A 142 -53.92 -56.66 32.91
C SER A 142 -53.42 -55.37 33.59
N PRO A 143 -53.25 -54.26 32.82
CA PRO A 143 -52.96 -52.95 33.40
C PRO A 143 -54.05 -52.53 34.39
N GLU A 144 -55.31 -52.77 34.00
CA GLU A 144 -56.48 -52.60 34.85
C GLU A 144 -56.67 -53.80 35.79
N ILE A 145 -57.32 -53.57 36.93
CA ILE A 145 -57.57 -54.61 37.92
C ILE A 145 -58.83 -55.39 37.52
N LEU A 146 -58.66 -56.69 37.29
CA LEU A 146 -59.71 -57.60 36.85
C LEU A 146 -59.81 -58.79 37.81
N PHE A 147 -61.04 -59.14 38.19
CA PHE A 147 -61.36 -60.37 38.90
C PHE A 147 -62.32 -61.22 38.09
N SER A 148 -62.11 -62.54 38.09
CA SER A 148 -63.00 -63.47 37.41
C SER A 148 -64.10 -63.93 38.36
N LEU A 149 -65.36 -63.77 37.93
CA LEU A 149 -66.51 -64.35 38.60
C LEU A 149 -66.90 -65.62 37.85
N PRO A 150 -66.75 -66.81 38.46
CA PRO A 150 -67.20 -68.05 37.84
C PRO A 150 -68.72 -68.04 37.70
N ALA A 151 -69.24 -68.81 36.75
CA ALA A 151 -70.68 -68.98 36.58
C ALA A 151 -71.25 -69.77 37.76
N ILE A 152 -72.21 -69.19 38.49
CA ILE A 152 -72.83 -69.80 39.68
C ILE A 152 -74.38 -69.70 39.54
N PRO A 153 -75.17 -70.70 40.03
CA PRO A 153 -76.56 -70.95 39.61
C PRO A 153 -77.57 -69.90 40.10
N GLU A 154 -78.81 -70.03 39.62
CA GLU A 154 -80.03 -69.18 39.77
C GLU A 154 -80.34 -68.54 41.15
N SER A 155 -79.57 -68.84 42.20
CA SER A 155 -79.61 -68.21 43.52
C SER A 155 -78.87 -66.86 43.57
N GLU A 156 -79.40 -65.93 44.36
CA GLU A 156 -78.73 -64.65 44.63
C GLU A 156 -77.45 -64.84 45.44
N GLN A 157 -76.35 -64.21 45.01
CA GLN A 157 -75.08 -64.23 45.72
C GLN A 157 -74.54 -62.82 45.98
N THR A 158 -74.03 -62.63 47.19
CA THR A 158 -73.42 -61.38 47.65
C THR A 158 -71.90 -61.48 47.60
N TYR A 159 -71.27 -60.54 46.90
CA TYR A 159 -69.82 -60.44 46.80
C TYR A 159 -69.30 -59.28 47.65
N TYR A 160 -68.08 -59.41 48.17
CA TYR A 160 -67.46 -58.39 49.01
C TYR A 160 -66.11 -57.95 48.45
N LEU A 161 -65.84 -56.65 48.47
CA LEU A 161 -64.54 -56.06 48.19
C LEU A 161 -64.08 -55.27 49.41
N ARG A 162 -62.83 -55.50 49.83
CA ARG A 162 -62.13 -54.63 50.78
C ARG A 162 -61.10 -53.82 50.01
N ILE A 163 -61.24 -52.50 50.03
CA ILE A 163 -60.35 -51.58 49.33
C ILE A 163 -59.68 -50.68 50.36
N GLN A 164 -58.35 -50.63 50.33
CA GLN A 164 -57.56 -49.75 51.16
C GLN A 164 -56.48 -49.13 50.29
N SER A 165 -56.47 -47.81 50.18
CA SER A 165 -55.48 -47.06 49.42
C SER A 165 -55.15 -45.76 50.12
N ARG A 166 -53.87 -45.39 50.10
CA ARG A 166 -53.36 -44.11 50.60
C ARG A 166 -53.47 -43.00 49.55
N GLY A 167 -53.75 -43.36 48.31
CA GLY A 167 -53.99 -42.46 47.18
C GLY A 167 -55.44 -41.95 47.11
N SER A 168 -55.78 -41.35 45.97
CA SER A 168 -57.15 -40.91 45.69
C SER A 168 -58.03 -42.13 45.39
N LEU A 169 -59.05 -42.37 46.20
CA LEU A 169 -60.02 -43.45 46.02
C LEU A 169 -61.09 -43.03 45.00
N GLN A 170 -60.91 -43.50 43.78
CA GLN A 170 -61.92 -43.47 42.73
C GLN A 170 -62.28 -44.90 42.34
N LEU A 171 -63.57 -45.21 42.38
CA LEU A 171 -64.05 -46.59 42.26
C LEU A 171 -65.01 -46.76 41.07
N PRO A 172 -64.50 -46.69 39.84
CA PRO A 172 -65.25 -47.03 38.64
C PRO A 172 -65.31 -48.56 38.50
N LEU A 173 -66.39 -49.13 39.04
CA LEU A 173 -66.65 -50.57 39.07
C LEU A 173 -67.61 -50.97 37.96
N TYR A 174 -67.18 -51.93 37.14
CA TYR A 174 -67.97 -52.45 36.04
C TYR A 174 -68.04 -53.97 36.10
N LEU A 175 -69.20 -54.51 35.79
CA LEU A 175 -69.39 -55.93 35.56
C LEU A 175 -69.55 -56.16 34.05
N TRP A 176 -68.78 -57.09 33.50
CA TRP A 176 -68.76 -57.36 32.07
C TRP A 176 -69.00 -58.83 31.77
N SER A 177 -69.63 -59.11 30.64
CA SER A 177 -69.45 -60.41 29.99
C SER A 177 -68.04 -60.49 29.40
N THR A 178 -67.45 -61.69 29.38
CA THR A 178 -66.09 -61.89 28.84
C THR A 178 -65.96 -61.45 27.38
N THR A 179 -67.00 -61.64 26.57
CA THR A 179 -67.03 -61.27 25.14
C THR A 179 -67.13 -59.76 24.94
N ALA A 180 -67.99 -59.08 25.71
CA ALA A 180 -68.14 -57.63 25.64
C ALA A 180 -66.87 -56.91 26.13
N PHE A 181 -66.28 -57.39 27.22
CA PHE A 181 -65.00 -56.87 27.71
C PHE A 181 -63.90 -57.02 26.64
N ALA A 182 -63.78 -58.19 26.00
CA ALA A 182 -62.78 -58.40 24.96
C ALA A 182 -62.94 -57.43 23.78
N ASN A 183 -64.18 -57.17 23.34
CA ASN A 183 -64.47 -56.24 22.25
C ASN A 183 -64.15 -54.78 22.63
N GLU A 184 -64.63 -54.32 23.79
CA GLU A 184 -64.42 -52.93 24.21
C GLU A 184 -62.96 -52.66 24.60
N ASN A 185 -62.32 -53.59 25.31
CA ASN A 185 -60.90 -53.51 25.61
C ASN A 185 -60.03 -53.55 24.34
N GLY A 186 -60.48 -54.27 23.29
CA GLY A 186 -59.85 -54.22 21.97
C GLY A 186 -59.79 -52.80 21.39
N LYS A 187 -60.89 -52.04 21.47
CA LYS A 187 -60.93 -50.64 21.03
C LYS A 187 -60.03 -49.75 21.89
N VAL A 188 -60.06 -49.92 23.21
CA VAL A 188 -59.22 -49.16 24.15
C VAL A 188 -57.73 -49.41 23.87
N ARG A 189 -57.33 -50.67 23.72
CA ARG A 189 -55.95 -51.05 23.36
C ARG A 189 -55.52 -50.47 22.02
N TYR A 190 -56.42 -50.42 21.04
CA TYR A 190 -56.14 -49.77 19.77
C TYR A 190 -55.86 -48.27 19.95
N ILE A 191 -56.72 -47.54 20.68
CA ILE A 191 -56.53 -46.10 20.95
C ILE A 191 -55.20 -45.86 21.71
N GLN A 192 -54.92 -46.65 22.74
CA GLN A 192 -53.67 -46.55 23.50
C GLN A 192 -52.45 -46.93 22.66
N GLY A 193 -52.56 -47.94 21.79
CA GLY A 193 -51.52 -48.32 20.83
C GLY A 193 -51.20 -47.20 19.84
N VAL A 194 -52.22 -46.53 19.30
CA VAL A 194 -52.05 -45.33 18.46
C VAL A 194 -51.36 -44.22 19.23
N TYR A 195 -51.79 -43.94 20.47
CA TYR A 195 -51.22 -42.90 21.31
C TYR A 195 -49.72 -43.15 21.61
N TYR A 196 -49.38 -44.32 22.14
CA TYR A 196 -47.99 -44.66 22.45
C TYR A 196 -47.14 -44.80 21.18
N GLY A 197 -47.73 -45.23 20.06
CA GLY A 197 -47.10 -45.22 18.75
C GLY A 197 -46.73 -43.82 18.27
N ILE A 198 -47.63 -42.84 18.39
CA ILE A 198 -47.35 -41.43 18.10
C ILE A 198 -46.19 -40.94 18.97
N MET A 199 -46.23 -41.20 20.29
CA MET A 199 -45.15 -40.80 21.20
C MET A 199 -43.79 -41.38 20.77
N LEU A 200 -43.74 -42.68 20.46
CA LEU A 200 -42.51 -43.35 20.04
C LEU A 200 -41.98 -42.81 18.70
N VAL A 201 -42.85 -42.65 17.70
CA VAL A 201 -42.48 -42.06 16.40
C VAL A 201 -41.95 -40.65 16.60
N MET A 202 -42.58 -39.85 17.45
CA MET A 202 -42.13 -38.49 17.73
C MET A 202 -40.78 -38.47 18.46
N ILE A 203 -40.52 -39.38 19.40
CA ILE A 203 -39.21 -39.56 20.03
C ILE A 203 -38.14 -39.87 18.99
N LEU A 204 -38.35 -40.90 18.16
CA LEU A 204 -37.38 -41.33 17.17
C LEU A 204 -37.15 -40.28 16.08
N TYR A 205 -38.22 -39.65 15.59
CA TYR A 205 -38.15 -38.59 14.59
C TYR A 205 -37.35 -37.38 15.09
N ASN A 206 -37.63 -36.90 16.31
CA ASN A 206 -36.92 -35.75 16.86
C ASN A 206 -35.49 -36.10 17.29
N LEU A 207 -35.21 -37.34 17.68
CA LEU A 207 -33.85 -37.82 17.91
C LEU A 207 -33.04 -37.86 16.60
N PHE A 208 -33.66 -38.33 15.50
CA PHE A 208 -33.04 -38.27 14.18
C PHE A 208 -32.77 -36.82 13.77
N LEU A 209 -33.74 -35.92 13.92
CA LEU A 209 -33.53 -34.49 13.66
C LEU A 209 -32.39 -33.90 14.50
N PHE A 210 -32.25 -34.31 15.77
CA PHE A 210 -31.11 -33.92 16.60
C PHE A 210 -29.77 -34.38 15.99
N LEU A 211 -29.65 -35.63 15.55
CA LEU A 211 -28.40 -36.17 14.98
C LEU A 211 -27.98 -35.42 13.70
N PHE A 212 -28.93 -35.02 12.86
CA PHE A 212 -28.66 -34.31 11.61
C PHE A 212 -28.51 -32.80 11.76
N VAL A 213 -29.39 -32.17 12.54
CA VAL A 213 -29.43 -30.70 12.70
C VAL A 213 -28.47 -30.23 13.79
N LYS A 214 -28.14 -31.09 14.77
CA LYS A 214 -27.29 -30.79 15.94
C LYS A 214 -27.77 -29.62 16.80
N ASP A 215 -29.07 -29.28 16.74
CA ASP A 215 -29.67 -28.28 17.62
C ASP A 215 -30.08 -28.93 18.95
N ARG A 216 -29.54 -28.40 20.06
CA ARG A 216 -29.77 -28.89 21.43
C ARG A 216 -31.23 -28.88 21.87
N ASN A 217 -32.09 -28.07 21.24
CA ASN A 217 -33.52 -28.03 21.56
C ASN A 217 -34.22 -29.36 21.28
N TYR A 218 -33.82 -30.08 20.23
CA TYR A 218 -34.37 -31.41 19.94
C TYR A 218 -34.02 -32.41 21.05
N LEU A 219 -32.81 -32.34 21.62
CA LEU A 219 -32.43 -33.22 22.72
C LEU A 219 -33.28 -32.96 23.98
N HIS A 220 -33.45 -31.69 24.37
CA HIS A 220 -34.28 -31.33 25.51
C HIS A 220 -35.74 -31.77 25.32
N TYR A 221 -36.24 -31.61 24.09
CA TYR A 221 -37.57 -32.06 23.72
C TYR A 221 -37.72 -33.59 23.79
N VAL A 222 -36.78 -34.35 23.22
CA VAL A 222 -36.76 -35.82 23.26
C VAL A 222 -36.74 -36.33 24.71
N VAL A 223 -35.90 -35.74 25.56
CA VAL A 223 -35.86 -36.11 26.98
C VAL A 223 -37.19 -35.81 27.66
N TYR A 224 -37.77 -34.62 27.45
CA TYR A 224 -39.09 -34.26 27.98
C TYR A 224 -40.17 -35.27 27.60
N ILE A 225 -40.36 -35.55 26.31
CA ILE A 225 -41.43 -36.45 25.86
C ILE A 225 -41.20 -37.90 26.29
N THR A 226 -39.95 -38.32 26.47
CA THR A 226 -39.60 -39.64 27.03
C THR A 226 -39.99 -39.73 28.50
N CYS A 227 -39.68 -38.70 29.29
CA CYS A 227 -40.09 -38.61 30.69
C CYS A 227 -41.63 -38.55 30.82
N TYR A 228 -42.30 -37.83 29.93
CA TYR A 228 -43.75 -37.77 29.89
C TYR A 228 -44.39 -39.11 29.48
N LEU A 229 -43.79 -39.82 28.51
CA LEU A 229 -44.20 -41.18 28.14
C LEU A 229 -44.09 -42.15 29.33
N LEU A 230 -43.00 -42.06 30.10
CA LEU A 230 -42.82 -42.85 31.32
C LEU A 230 -43.91 -42.56 32.36
N PHE A 231 -44.27 -41.28 32.53
CA PHE A 231 -45.39 -40.89 33.38
C PHE A 231 -46.72 -41.51 32.90
N GLN A 232 -47.02 -41.44 31.60
CA GLN A 232 -48.24 -42.01 31.04
C GLN A 232 -48.30 -43.54 31.15
N LEU A 233 -47.18 -44.24 30.96
CA LEU A 233 -47.12 -45.68 31.17
C LEU A 233 -47.35 -46.05 32.65
N SER A 234 -46.82 -45.24 33.57
CA SER A 234 -46.99 -45.46 35.02
C SER A 234 -48.42 -45.19 35.47
N LEU A 235 -49.01 -44.07 35.04
CA LEU A 235 -50.36 -43.66 35.40
C LEU A 235 -51.43 -44.66 34.93
N ASN A 236 -51.23 -45.29 33.77
CA ASN A 236 -52.17 -46.25 33.20
C ASN A 236 -51.88 -47.72 33.58
N GLY A 237 -50.95 -47.97 34.53
CA GLY A 237 -50.63 -49.32 35.02
C GLY A 237 -49.74 -50.17 34.10
N TYR A 238 -49.46 -49.71 32.88
CA TYR A 238 -48.61 -50.42 31.91
C TYR A 238 -47.17 -50.59 32.38
N ALA A 239 -46.60 -49.57 33.04
CA ALA A 239 -45.23 -49.67 33.53
C ALA A 239 -45.09 -50.70 34.65
N GLN A 240 -46.09 -50.81 35.52
CA GLN A 240 -46.13 -51.87 36.52
C GLN A 240 -46.20 -53.25 35.85
N LEU A 241 -47.01 -53.43 34.80
CA LEU A 241 -47.13 -54.72 34.14
C LEU A 241 -45.87 -55.14 33.34
N TYR A 242 -45.21 -54.20 32.66
CA TYR A 242 -44.17 -54.52 31.68
C TYR A 242 -42.75 -54.05 32.03
N LEU A 243 -42.58 -52.95 32.78
CA LEU A 243 -41.26 -52.39 33.08
C LEU A 243 -40.74 -52.84 34.45
N TRP A 244 -41.62 -52.97 35.45
CA TRP A 244 -41.23 -53.36 36.82
C TRP A 244 -42.28 -54.24 37.54
N PRO A 245 -42.68 -55.40 36.97
CA PRO A 245 -43.74 -56.26 37.51
C PRO A 245 -43.52 -56.77 38.92
N GLU A 246 -42.26 -57.00 39.30
CA GLU A 246 -41.90 -57.59 40.60
C GLU A 246 -41.36 -56.55 41.59
N ASN A 247 -41.47 -55.24 41.30
CA ASN A 247 -40.97 -54.18 42.19
C ASN A 247 -42.10 -53.21 42.63
N PRO A 248 -42.89 -53.58 43.65
CA PRO A 248 -43.98 -52.74 44.14
C PRO A 248 -43.49 -51.46 44.81
N TRP A 249 -42.30 -51.49 45.44
CA TRP A 249 -41.72 -50.31 46.08
C TRP A 249 -41.48 -49.17 45.09
N TRP A 250 -40.96 -49.51 43.90
CA TRP A 250 -40.78 -48.55 42.82
C TRP A 250 -42.11 -48.20 42.15
N ALA A 251 -43.01 -49.16 41.95
CA ALA A 251 -44.32 -48.91 41.35
C ALA A 251 -45.12 -47.81 42.09
N ASP A 252 -45.15 -47.87 43.42
CA ASP A 252 -45.78 -46.88 44.32
C ASP A 252 -45.18 -45.46 44.15
N ARG A 253 -43.88 -45.36 43.81
CA ARG A 253 -43.16 -44.07 43.71
C ARG A 253 -43.01 -43.55 42.28
N ALA A 254 -43.20 -44.41 41.28
CA ALA A 254 -42.91 -44.10 39.89
C ALA A 254 -43.78 -42.96 39.34
N VAL A 255 -45.05 -42.88 39.75
CA VAL A 255 -45.97 -41.80 39.30
C VAL A 255 -45.51 -40.41 39.77
N PRO A 256 -45.38 -40.12 41.08
CA PRO A 256 -44.92 -38.80 41.53
C PRO A 256 -43.50 -38.47 41.04
N PHE A 257 -42.61 -39.47 40.97
CA PHE A 257 -41.25 -39.29 40.44
C PHE A 257 -41.27 -38.88 38.96
N SER A 258 -42.04 -39.58 38.13
CA SER A 258 -42.13 -39.31 36.69
C SER A 258 -42.83 -37.98 36.38
N ILE A 259 -43.80 -37.54 37.21
CA ILE A 259 -44.35 -36.18 37.13
C ILE A 259 -43.26 -35.14 37.37
N GLY A 260 -42.45 -35.30 38.42
CA GLY A 260 -41.34 -34.39 38.73
C GLY A 260 -40.32 -34.34 37.58
N LEU A 261 -39.97 -35.50 37.02
CA LEU A 261 -39.05 -35.65 35.89
C LEU A 261 -39.60 -34.97 34.62
N ALA A 262 -40.85 -35.27 34.25
CA ALA A 262 -41.50 -34.67 33.09
C ALA A 262 -41.65 -33.14 33.24
N THR A 263 -42.00 -32.67 34.43
CA THR A 263 -42.12 -31.23 34.75
C THR A 263 -40.78 -30.52 34.62
N PHE A 264 -39.71 -31.10 35.17
CA PHE A 264 -38.36 -30.54 35.10
C PHE A 264 -37.92 -30.36 33.64
N PHE A 265 -38.07 -31.41 32.82
CA PHE A 265 -37.64 -31.37 31.43
C PHE A 265 -38.59 -30.59 30.53
N ALA A 266 -39.88 -30.51 30.84
CA ALA A 266 -40.81 -29.60 30.18
C ALA A 266 -40.35 -28.14 30.35
N ILE A 267 -40.06 -27.73 31.59
CA ILE A 267 -39.57 -26.38 31.86
C ILE A 267 -38.21 -26.14 31.21
N SER A 268 -37.30 -27.11 31.30
CA SER A 268 -35.98 -27.03 30.68
C SER A 268 -36.08 -26.83 29.16
N PHE A 269 -36.90 -27.63 28.49
CA PHE A 269 -37.21 -27.48 27.07
C PHE A 269 -37.81 -26.10 26.77
N SER A 270 -38.84 -25.68 27.52
CA SER A 270 -39.51 -24.40 27.29
C SER A 270 -38.60 -23.20 27.45
N ARG A 271 -37.71 -23.21 28.46
CA ARG A 271 -36.71 -22.15 28.67
C ARG A 271 -35.75 -22.03 27.50
N GLN A 272 -35.26 -23.18 27.00
CA GLN A 272 -34.34 -23.23 25.87
C GLN A 272 -35.02 -22.86 24.54
N PHE A 273 -36.23 -23.36 24.31
CA PHE A 273 -36.99 -23.14 23.07
C PHE A 273 -37.48 -21.71 22.91
N LEU A 274 -38.00 -21.11 23.99
CA LEU A 274 -38.48 -19.73 24.01
C LEU A 274 -37.37 -18.70 24.28
N THR A 275 -36.14 -19.16 24.51
CA THR A 275 -34.98 -18.35 24.86
C THR A 275 -35.31 -17.36 25.99
N THR A 276 -35.92 -17.85 27.06
CA THR A 276 -36.50 -17.01 28.13
C THR A 276 -35.48 -16.13 28.82
N GLN A 277 -34.21 -16.55 28.84
CA GLN A 277 -33.11 -15.79 29.42
C GLN A 277 -32.88 -14.44 28.72
N GLU A 278 -33.09 -14.38 27.40
CA GLU A 278 -32.87 -13.17 26.60
C GLU A 278 -34.13 -12.30 26.54
N TYR A 279 -35.30 -12.91 26.29
CA TYR A 279 -36.53 -12.15 26.05
C TYR A 279 -37.37 -11.88 27.30
N LEU A 280 -37.27 -12.71 28.35
CA LEU A 280 -38.16 -12.70 29.52
C LEU A 280 -37.42 -13.05 30.83
N PRO A 281 -36.45 -12.24 31.29
CA PRO A 281 -35.58 -12.59 32.41
C PRO A 281 -36.33 -12.82 33.75
N ARG A 282 -37.42 -12.08 34.00
CA ARG A 282 -38.26 -12.28 35.20
C ARG A 282 -38.98 -13.63 35.17
N THR A 283 -39.52 -14.00 34.01
CA THR A 283 -40.20 -15.28 33.80
C THR A 283 -39.19 -16.43 33.86
N ASP A 284 -37.98 -16.26 33.35
CA ASP A 284 -36.91 -17.26 33.45
C ASP A 284 -36.58 -17.59 34.92
N TRP A 285 -36.59 -16.60 35.81
CA TRP A 285 -36.36 -16.81 37.24
C TRP A 285 -37.49 -17.64 37.90
N LEU A 286 -38.75 -17.33 37.59
CA LEU A 286 -39.90 -18.13 38.03
C LEU A 286 -39.78 -19.59 37.55
N LEU A 287 -39.43 -19.80 36.28
CA LEU A 287 -39.25 -21.12 35.70
C LEU A 287 -38.10 -21.89 36.36
N LYS A 288 -36.97 -21.23 36.69
CA LYS A 288 -35.90 -21.85 37.50
C LYS A 288 -36.39 -22.27 38.88
N GLY A 289 -37.19 -21.44 39.54
CA GLY A 289 -37.81 -21.79 40.83
C GLY A 289 -38.68 -23.05 40.73
N LEU A 290 -39.49 -23.15 39.67
CA LEU A 290 -40.30 -24.35 39.40
C LEU A 290 -39.45 -25.58 39.07
N MET A 291 -38.29 -25.43 38.41
CA MET A 291 -37.34 -26.54 38.20
C MET A 291 -36.74 -27.05 39.51
N VAL A 292 -36.42 -26.15 40.45
CA VAL A 292 -35.93 -26.54 41.78
C VAL A 292 -37.04 -27.27 42.55
N LEU A 293 -38.28 -26.78 42.46
CA LEU A 293 -39.44 -27.46 43.04
C LEU A 293 -39.63 -28.87 42.45
N SER A 294 -39.54 -29.02 41.12
CA SER A 294 -39.69 -30.33 40.48
C SER A 294 -38.56 -31.30 40.84
N LEU A 295 -37.33 -30.81 41.01
CA LEU A 295 -36.23 -31.60 41.57
C LEU A 295 -36.52 -32.02 43.02
N GLY A 296 -37.07 -31.12 43.83
CA GLY A 296 -37.54 -31.42 45.19
C GLY A 296 -38.61 -32.50 45.21
N ILE A 297 -39.54 -32.49 44.24
CA ILE A 297 -40.57 -33.54 44.09
C ILE A 297 -39.92 -34.88 43.75
N MET A 298 -38.94 -34.92 42.84
CA MET A 298 -38.23 -36.16 42.51
C MET A 298 -37.51 -36.73 43.73
N LEU A 299 -36.73 -35.94 44.45
CA LEU A 299 -36.03 -36.39 45.65
C LEU A 299 -37.00 -36.78 46.77
N GLY A 300 -38.06 -35.99 46.96
CA GLY A 300 -39.14 -36.28 47.91
C GLY A 300 -39.85 -37.59 47.61
N SER A 301 -40.11 -37.90 46.34
CA SER A 301 -40.75 -39.17 45.94
C SER A 301 -39.91 -40.41 46.27
N LEU A 302 -38.59 -40.28 46.41
CA LEU A 302 -37.71 -41.36 46.82
C LEU A 302 -37.63 -41.50 48.35
N ALA A 303 -37.75 -40.39 49.08
CA ALA A 303 -37.53 -40.33 50.52
C ALA A 303 -38.81 -40.41 51.37
N LEU A 304 -39.92 -39.88 50.87
CA LEU A 304 -41.19 -39.74 51.60
C LEU A 304 -42.21 -40.79 51.15
N GLU A 305 -43.30 -40.90 51.91
CA GLU A 305 -44.44 -41.73 51.57
C GLU A 305 -45.26 -41.12 50.42
N ASN A 306 -45.88 -41.99 49.61
CA ASN A 306 -46.66 -41.61 48.45
C ASN A 306 -47.91 -40.75 48.79
N ASN A 307 -48.46 -40.91 50.00
CA ASN A 307 -49.59 -40.12 50.50
C ASN A 307 -49.33 -38.61 50.54
N ILE A 308 -48.08 -38.19 50.81
CA ILE A 308 -47.66 -36.79 50.85
C ILE A 308 -47.27 -36.36 49.43
N MET A 309 -46.55 -37.22 48.72
CA MET A 309 -45.95 -36.84 47.44
C MET A 309 -46.94 -36.80 46.28
N ALA A 310 -47.93 -37.70 46.21
CA ALA A 310 -48.90 -37.74 45.11
C ALA A 310 -49.75 -36.44 45.00
N PRO A 311 -50.33 -35.89 46.08
CA PRO A 311 -51.01 -34.59 46.01
C PRO A 311 -50.09 -33.46 45.56
N VAL A 312 -48.87 -33.40 46.11
CA VAL A 312 -47.88 -32.36 45.78
C VAL A 312 -47.48 -32.43 44.31
N SER A 313 -47.21 -33.63 43.78
CA SER A 313 -46.87 -33.82 42.37
C SER A 313 -48.05 -33.47 41.45
N ASN A 314 -49.28 -33.83 41.82
CA ASN A 314 -50.47 -33.51 41.03
C ASN A 314 -50.70 -32.00 40.94
N ILE A 315 -50.57 -31.27 42.07
CA ILE A 315 -50.65 -29.80 42.08
C ILE A 315 -49.56 -29.20 41.20
N ALA A 316 -48.32 -29.69 41.30
CA ALA A 316 -47.22 -29.22 40.46
C ALA A 316 -47.47 -29.47 38.96
N GLY A 317 -48.04 -30.64 38.61
CA GLY A 317 -48.41 -30.99 37.24
C GLY A 317 -49.48 -30.05 36.64
N ILE A 318 -50.42 -29.56 37.45
CA ILE A 318 -51.42 -28.56 37.03
C ILE A 318 -50.80 -27.16 36.91
N LEU A 319 -49.91 -26.78 37.84
CA LEU A 319 -49.23 -25.48 37.82
C LEU A 319 -48.29 -25.33 36.62
N LEU A 320 -47.76 -26.43 36.08
CA LEU A 320 -46.83 -26.42 34.96
C LEU A 320 -47.41 -25.77 33.68
N PRO A 321 -48.51 -26.24 33.07
CA PRO A 321 -49.11 -25.57 31.92
C PRO A 321 -49.51 -24.12 32.22
N LEU A 322 -49.96 -23.83 33.44
CA LEU A 322 -50.33 -22.48 33.89
C LEU A 322 -49.14 -21.51 33.96
N ALA A 323 -47.92 -22.01 34.17
CA ALA A 323 -46.69 -21.23 34.11
C ALA A 323 -46.14 -21.12 32.67
N LEU A 324 -46.25 -22.18 31.89
CA LEU A 324 -45.67 -22.27 30.54
C LEU A 324 -46.47 -21.50 29.48
N LEU A 325 -47.80 -21.45 29.60
CA LEU A 325 -48.66 -20.70 28.67
C LEU A 325 -48.39 -19.19 28.67
N PRO A 326 -48.37 -18.49 29.83
CA PRO A 326 -47.99 -17.09 29.89
C PRO A 326 -46.59 -16.85 29.35
N SER A 327 -45.64 -17.76 29.62
CA SER A 327 -44.27 -17.67 29.11
C SER A 327 -44.23 -17.67 27.58
N GLY A 328 -44.95 -18.59 26.93
CA GLY A 328 -45.08 -18.64 25.48
C GLY A 328 -45.79 -17.41 24.90
N TYR A 329 -46.85 -16.94 25.56
CA TYR A 329 -47.61 -15.78 25.11
C TYR A 329 -46.79 -14.48 25.18
N LEU A 330 -46.06 -14.28 26.28
CA LEU A 330 -45.17 -13.13 26.45
C LEU A 330 -44.03 -13.17 25.43
N SER A 331 -43.45 -14.34 25.17
CA SER A 331 -42.38 -14.51 24.17
C SER A 331 -42.88 -14.15 22.76
N LEU A 332 -44.11 -14.55 22.42
CA LEU A 332 -44.75 -14.16 21.17
C LEU A 332 -44.98 -12.64 21.06
N ARG A 333 -45.37 -11.97 22.16
CA ARG A 333 -45.52 -10.51 22.22
C ARG A 333 -44.19 -9.77 22.10
N SER A 334 -43.09 -10.35 22.57
CA SER A 334 -41.74 -9.83 22.40
C SER A 334 -41.18 -9.98 20.98
N GLY A 335 -41.96 -10.57 20.04
CA GLY A 335 -41.60 -10.70 18.63
C GLY A 335 -41.04 -12.05 18.22
N TYR A 336 -40.89 -13.01 19.15
CA TYR A 336 -40.40 -14.35 18.84
C TYR A 336 -41.48 -15.21 18.15
N ARG A 337 -41.48 -15.19 16.81
CA ARG A 337 -42.49 -15.85 15.97
C ARG A 337 -42.65 -17.37 16.21
N PRO A 338 -41.59 -18.17 16.46
CA PRO A 338 -41.73 -19.62 16.69
C PRO A 338 -42.63 -19.97 17.89
N ALA A 339 -42.85 -19.05 18.84
CA ALA A 339 -43.71 -19.27 20.00
C ALA A 339 -45.20 -19.53 19.65
N ARG A 340 -45.65 -19.21 18.43
CA ARG A 340 -47.07 -19.40 18.03
C ARG A 340 -47.56 -20.84 18.19
N PHE A 341 -46.80 -21.80 17.68
CA PHE A 341 -47.17 -23.22 17.74
C PHE A 341 -47.01 -23.77 19.15
N TYR A 342 -46.02 -23.25 19.89
CA TYR A 342 -45.83 -23.55 21.30
C TYR A 342 -47.05 -23.16 22.15
N VAL A 343 -47.61 -21.95 21.97
CA VAL A 343 -48.80 -21.52 22.72
C VAL A 343 -50.02 -22.39 22.38
N ILE A 344 -50.20 -22.78 21.12
CA ILE A 344 -51.29 -23.67 20.70
C ILE A 344 -51.11 -25.06 21.32
N ALA A 345 -49.90 -25.60 21.30
CA ALA A 345 -49.56 -26.91 21.87
C ALA A 345 -49.93 -26.99 23.35
N TRP A 346 -49.42 -26.05 24.17
CA TRP A 346 -49.71 -26.02 25.61
C TRP A 346 -51.18 -25.70 25.92
N SER A 347 -51.89 -25.01 25.02
CA SER A 347 -53.34 -24.77 25.15
C SER A 347 -54.14 -26.06 24.97
N MET A 348 -53.78 -26.87 23.97
CA MET A 348 -54.43 -28.17 23.72
C MET A 348 -54.17 -29.14 24.86
N PHE A 349 -52.96 -29.12 25.42
CA PHE A 349 -52.64 -29.95 26.57
C PHE A 349 -53.40 -29.54 27.83
N LEU A 350 -53.46 -28.22 28.13
CA LEU A 350 -54.24 -27.71 29.25
C LEU A 350 -55.74 -28.03 29.12
N LEU A 351 -56.30 -27.94 27.90
CA LEU A 351 -57.69 -28.32 27.64
C LEU A 351 -57.93 -29.81 27.94
N GLY A 352 -57.00 -30.69 27.55
CA GLY A 352 -57.07 -32.11 27.88
C GLY A 352 -57.07 -32.37 29.39
N ILE A 353 -56.15 -31.73 30.12
CA ILE A 353 -56.10 -31.80 31.59
C ILE A 353 -57.41 -31.31 32.21
N PHE A 354 -57.95 -30.20 31.71
CA PHE A 354 -59.19 -29.61 32.22
C PHE A 354 -60.40 -30.53 32.03
N ILE A 355 -60.57 -31.12 30.83
CA ILE A 355 -61.66 -32.08 30.55
C ILE A 355 -61.54 -33.31 31.45
N THR A 356 -60.33 -33.86 31.59
CA THR A 356 -60.10 -35.02 32.46
C THR A 356 -60.36 -34.68 33.94
N GLY A 357 -59.99 -33.49 34.40
CA GLY A 357 -60.29 -33.03 35.76
C GLY A 357 -61.79 -32.89 36.03
N LEU A 358 -62.56 -32.36 35.07
CA LEU A 358 -64.02 -32.28 35.16
C LEU A 358 -64.69 -33.67 35.15
N MET A 359 -64.12 -34.63 34.41
CA MET A 359 -64.58 -36.02 34.43
C MET A 359 -64.35 -36.66 35.79
N PHE A 360 -63.16 -36.52 36.38
CA PHE A 360 -62.84 -37.09 37.69
C PHE A 360 -63.64 -36.49 38.86
N THR A 361 -64.13 -35.27 38.71
CA THR A 361 -64.98 -34.60 39.71
C THR A 361 -66.46 -34.91 39.53
N GLY A 362 -66.83 -35.68 38.49
CA GLY A 362 -68.21 -36.06 38.19
C GLY A 362 -69.04 -34.99 37.46
N PHE A 363 -68.44 -33.86 37.08
CA PHE A 363 -69.13 -32.83 36.29
C PHE A 363 -69.31 -33.23 34.83
N LEU A 364 -68.41 -34.06 34.28
CA LEU A 364 -68.55 -34.65 32.96
C LEU A 364 -68.74 -36.17 33.07
N PRO A 365 -69.62 -36.77 32.25
CA PRO A 365 -69.77 -38.21 32.21
C PRO A 365 -68.48 -38.85 31.70
N ARG A 366 -68.13 -40.02 32.27
CA ARG A 366 -67.01 -40.82 31.77
C ARG A 366 -67.43 -41.56 30.51
N ASN A 367 -66.79 -41.20 29.40
CA ASN A 367 -66.91 -41.88 28.11
C ASN A 367 -65.51 -41.97 27.47
N LEU A 368 -65.42 -42.55 26.28
CA LEU A 368 -64.14 -42.69 25.57
C LEU A 368 -63.44 -41.33 25.37
N PHE A 369 -64.18 -40.26 25.03
CA PHE A 369 -63.59 -38.95 24.79
C PHE A 369 -63.06 -38.30 26.07
N THR A 370 -63.85 -38.28 27.14
CA THR A 370 -63.47 -37.65 28.42
C THR A 370 -62.40 -38.43 29.16
N SER A 371 -62.37 -39.77 29.03
CA SER A 371 -61.36 -40.64 29.63
C SER A 371 -59.97 -40.45 29.01
N TYR A 372 -59.91 -40.18 27.70
CA TYR A 372 -58.65 -40.06 26.95
C TYR A 372 -58.33 -38.60 26.52
N ALA A 373 -59.07 -37.61 27.01
CA ALA A 373 -58.88 -36.20 26.65
C ALA A 373 -57.46 -35.70 26.93
N MET A 374 -56.88 -36.05 28.08
CA MET A 374 -55.49 -35.71 28.41
C MET A 374 -54.48 -36.33 27.42
N GLN A 375 -54.68 -37.60 27.02
CA GLN A 375 -53.81 -38.28 26.05
C GLN A 375 -53.89 -37.61 24.68
N VAL A 376 -55.11 -37.35 24.18
CA VAL A 376 -55.32 -36.63 22.91
C VAL A 376 -54.67 -35.24 22.95
N GLY A 377 -54.87 -34.48 24.03
CA GLY A 377 -54.26 -33.16 24.24
C GLY A 377 -52.73 -33.22 24.21
N SER A 378 -52.12 -34.21 24.88
CA SER A 378 -50.67 -34.40 24.88
C SER A 378 -50.12 -34.86 23.53
N ALA A 379 -50.82 -35.74 22.79
CA ALA A 379 -50.40 -36.15 21.46
C ALA A 379 -50.38 -34.97 20.49
N MET A 380 -51.40 -34.11 20.56
CA MET A 380 -51.44 -32.87 19.78
C MET A 380 -50.34 -31.90 20.20
N GLU A 381 -50.06 -31.78 21.50
CA GLU A 381 -48.99 -30.94 22.03
C GLU A 381 -47.61 -31.39 21.52
N VAL A 382 -47.28 -32.68 21.62
CA VAL A 382 -46.05 -33.26 21.07
C VAL A 382 -45.93 -32.96 19.57
N VAL A 383 -46.95 -33.25 18.77
CA VAL A 383 -46.92 -32.97 17.33
C VAL A 383 -46.70 -31.48 17.03
N LEU A 384 -47.44 -30.60 17.70
CA LEU A 384 -47.32 -29.15 17.50
C LEU A 384 -45.99 -28.58 17.98
N LEU A 385 -45.40 -29.08 19.06
CA LEU A 385 -44.07 -28.68 19.52
C LEU A 385 -42.97 -29.10 18.54
N SER A 386 -43.10 -30.27 17.91
CA SER A 386 -42.16 -30.68 16.86
C SER A 386 -42.28 -29.82 15.61
N ILE A 387 -43.50 -29.42 15.23
CA ILE A 387 -43.71 -28.41 14.18
C ILE A 387 -43.08 -27.06 14.59
N ALA A 388 -43.22 -26.65 15.85
CA ALA A 388 -42.62 -25.42 16.37
C ALA A 388 -41.09 -25.44 16.27
N LEU A 389 -40.45 -26.58 16.56
CA LEU A 389 -39.02 -26.80 16.39
C LEU A 389 -38.59 -26.71 14.92
N ALA A 390 -39.35 -27.33 14.02
CA ALA A 390 -39.08 -27.26 12.58
C ALA A 390 -39.21 -25.82 12.04
N ASP A 391 -40.25 -25.09 12.44
CA ASP A 391 -40.46 -23.67 12.08
C ASP A 391 -39.30 -22.79 12.58
N ARG A 392 -38.85 -23.02 13.82
CA ARG A 392 -37.67 -22.33 14.38
C ARG A 392 -36.41 -22.58 13.55
N ILE A 393 -36.12 -23.82 13.17
CA ILE A 393 -34.96 -24.14 12.32
C ILE A 393 -35.07 -23.48 10.95
N ASN A 394 -36.26 -23.46 10.35
CA ASN A 394 -36.47 -22.81 9.06
C ASN A 394 -36.25 -21.30 9.14
N ILE A 395 -36.67 -20.66 10.23
CA ILE A 395 -36.42 -19.23 10.47
C ILE A 395 -34.92 -18.97 10.65
N LEU A 396 -34.24 -19.74 11.51
CA LEU A 396 -32.79 -19.61 11.72
C LEU A 396 -31.98 -19.84 10.42
N ARG A 397 -32.39 -20.80 9.58
CA ARG A 397 -31.77 -21.02 8.26
C ARG A 397 -31.96 -19.82 7.34
N ARG A 398 -33.17 -19.25 7.28
CA ARG A 398 -33.44 -18.05 6.47
C ARG A 398 -32.63 -16.84 6.93
N GLU A 399 -32.53 -16.61 8.23
CA GLU A 399 -31.71 -15.51 8.79
C GLU A 399 -30.24 -15.72 8.42
N LYS A 400 -29.72 -16.95 8.54
CA LYS A 400 -28.35 -17.28 8.13
C LYS A 400 -28.14 -17.11 6.62
N GLU A 401 -29.10 -17.50 5.79
CA GLU A 401 -29.04 -17.30 4.33
C GLU A 401 -29.04 -15.81 3.94
N ILE A 402 -29.85 -14.99 4.62
CA ILE A 402 -29.89 -13.54 4.39
C ILE A 402 -28.54 -12.91 4.79
N ALA A 403 -28.03 -13.22 5.98
CA ALA A 403 -26.73 -12.74 6.44
C ALA A 403 -25.59 -13.17 5.51
N GLN A 404 -25.64 -14.42 5.01
CA GLN A 404 -24.66 -14.91 4.04
C GLN A 404 -24.75 -14.14 2.72
N ARG A 405 -25.95 -13.89 2.19
CA ARG A 405 -26.16 -13.12 0.96
C ARG A 405 -25.67 -11.68 1.09
N GLU A 406 -25.93 -11.03 2.24
CA GLU A 406 -25.43 -9.69 2.52
C GLU A 406 -23.90 -9.65 2.56
N SER A 407 -23.28 -10.62 3.25
CA SER A 407 -21.82 -10.75 3.28
C SER A 407 -21.24 -10.96 1.88
N THR A 408 -21.84 -11.83 1.06
CA THR A 408 -21.40 -12.04 -0.34
C THR A 408 -21.56 -10.77 -1.18
N LYS A 409 -22.66 -10.01 -1.02
CA LYS A 409 -22.84 -8.73 -1.73
C LYS A 409 -21.76 -7.71 -1.37
N ILE A 410 -21.43 -7.57 -0.08
CA ILE A 410 -20.37 -6.67 0.39
C ILE A 410 -19.02 -7.10 -0.20
N LEU A 411 -18.71 -8.39 -0.20
CA LEU A 411 -17.49 -8.93 -0.81
C LEU A 411 -17.43 -8.65 -2.31
N GLN A 412 -18.55 -8.82 -3.01
CA GLN A 412 -18.62 -8.52 -4.43
C GLN A 412 -18.40 -7.03 -4.72
N GLN A 413 -19.04 -6.13 -3.97
CA GLN A 413 -18.81 -4.68 -4.08
C GLN A 413 -17.36 -4.30 -3.78
N LEU A 414 -16.74 -4.92 -2.78
CA LEU A 414 -15.33 -4.70 -2.47
C LEU A 414 -14.43 -5.19 -3.61
N ASN A 415 -14.74 -6.34 -4.20
CA ASN A 415 -13.97 -6.90 -5.32
C ASN A 415 -14.11 -6.05 -6.58
N GLU A 416 -15.33 -5.60 -6.93
CA GLU A 416 -15.57 -4.66 -8.03
C GLU A 416 -14.81 -3.33 -7.82
N GLY A 417 -14.81 -2.80 -6.60
CA GLY A 417 -14.04 -1.60 -6.26
C GLY A 417 -12.52 -1.82 -6.32
N LEU A 418 -12.04 -3.00 -5.96
CA LEU A 418 -10.63 -3.38 -6.08
C LEU A 418 -10.21 -3.53 -7.55
N GLU A 419 -11.02 -4.21 -8.36
CA GLU A 419 -10.81 -4.36 -9.80
C GLU A 419 -10.75 -2.99 -10.50
N ALA A 420 -11.68 -2.08 -10.20
CA ALA A 420 -11.64 -0.71 -10.73
C ALA A 420 -10.35 0.03 -10.34
N LYS A 421 -9.85 -0.18 -9.11
CA LYS A 421 -8.61 0.44 -8.63
C LYS A 421 -7.36 -0.18 -9.26
N VAL A 422 -7.38 -1.50 -9.49
CA VAL A 422 -6.32 -2.20 -10.23
C VAL A 422 -6.28 -1.67 -11.65
N GLU A 423 -7.41 -1.64 -12.35
CA GLU A 423 -7.52 -1.10 -13.71
C GLU A 423 -7.01 0.35 -13.80
N GLN A 424 -7.42 1.21 -12.86
CA GLN A 424 -6.92 2.58 -12.80
C GLN A 424 -5.39 2.64 -12.65
N ARG A 425 -4.81 1.81 -11.78
CA ARG A 425 -3.36 1.73 -11.59
C ARG A 425 -2.64 1.15 -12.81
N THR A 426 -3.24 0.17 -13.49
CA THR A 426 -2.68 -0.41 -14.71
C THR A 426 -2.66 0.62 -15.84
N GLN A 427 -3.72 1.41 -16.01
CA GLN A 427 -3.75 2.52 -16.98
C GLN A 427 -2.76 3.63 -16.66
N GLU A 428 -2.61 3.99 -15.37
CA GLU A 428 -1.61 4.98 -14.92
C GLU A 428 -0.18 4.50 -15.22
N LEU A 429 0.12 3.23 -14.92
CA LEU A 429 1.39 2.59 -15.25
C LEU A 429 1.64 2.55 -16.77
N ALA A 430 0.64 2.22 -17.58
CA ALA A 430 0.76 2.21 -19.03
C ALA A 430 1.07 3.62 -19.60
N ARG A 431 0.42 4.66 -19.07
CA ARG A 431 0.74 6.06 -19.40
C ARG A 431 2.18 6.41 -19.05
N HIS A 432 2.62 6.08 -17.84
CA HIS A 432 3.99 6.35 -17.40
C HIS A 432 5.01 5.60 -18.27
N ALA A 433 4.74 4.34 -18.62
CA ALA A 433 5.61 3.57 -19.50
C ALA A 433 5.74 4.22 -20.89
N SER A 434 4.62 4.64 -21.50
CA SER A 434 4.64 5.31 -22.81
C SER A 434 5.36 6.66 -22.77
N MET A 435 5.15 7.45 -21.71
CA MET A 435 5.83 8.73 -21.53
C MET A 435 7.33 8.55 -21.34
N LEU A 436 7.74 7.52 -20.59
CA LEU A 436 9.14 7.17 -20.39
C LEU A 436 9.79 6.74 -21.71
N GLU A 437 9.10 5.92 -22.51
CA GLU A 437 9.58 5.49 -23.82
C GLU A 437 9.80 6.68 -24.77
N GLN A 438 8.86 7.62 -24.82
CA GLN A 438 9.03 8.85 -25.60
C GLN A 438 10.22 9.69 -25.10
N THR A 439 10.35 9.86 -23.78
CA THR A 439 11.47 10.61 -23.18
C THR A 439 12.82 9.96 -23.53
N VAL A 440 12.89 8.64 -23.50
CA VAL A 440 14.09 7.88 -23.89
C VAL A 440 14.40 8.11 -25.36
N LEU A 441 13.40 8.03 -26.25
CA LEU A 441 13.60 8.28 -27.68
C LEU A 441 14.13 9.69 -27.97
N GLU A 442 13.52 10.72 -27.37
CA GLU A 442 13.95 12.11 -27.50
C GLU A 442 15.39 12.28 -27.01
N ARG A 443 15.71 11.78 -25.81
CA ARG A 443 17.08 11.85 -25.27
C ARG A 443 18.10 11.10 -26.11
N THR A 444 17.72 9.97 -26.70
CA THR A 444 18.62 9.19 -27.56
C THR A 444 18.89 9.91 -28.88
N ALA A 445 17.91 10.66 -29.41
CA ALA A 445 18.09 11.49 -30.61
C ALA A 445 19.01 12.69 -30.34
N ASP A 446 18.80 13.41 -29.23
CA ASP A 446 19.66 14.53 -28.82
C ASP A 446 21.11 14.08 -28.61
N LEU A 447 21.30 12.91 -27.97
CA LEU A 447 22.63 12.33 -27.77
C LEU A 447 23.32 11.98 -29.09
N ARG A 448 22.57 11.51 -30.10
CA ARG A 448 23.16 11.25 -31.42
C ARG A 448 23.59 12.54 -32.11
N HIS A 449 22.75 13.57 -32.09
CA HIS A 449 23.07 14.86 -32.70
C HIS A 449 24.33 15.49 -32.07
N THR A 450 24.37 15.55 -30.73
CA THR A 450 25.53 16.09 -30.00
C THR A 450 26.81 15.30 -30.26
N ASN A 451 26.72 13.97 -30.41
CA ASN A 451 27.87 13.14 -30.73
C ASN A 451 28.39 13.35 -32.17
N GLU A 452 27.48 13.58 -33.13
CA GLU A 452 27.86 13.95 -34.51
C GLU A 452 28.56 15.31 -34.58
N GLU A 453 28.07 16.30 -33.84
CA GLU A 453 28.70 17.62 -33.72
C GLU A 453 30.10 17.51 -33.08
N LEU A 454 30.22 16.73 -32.00
CA LEU A 454 31.48 16.50 -31.33
C LEU A 454 32.50 15.83 -32.27
N SER A 455 32.07 14.82 -33.04
CA SER A 455 32.92 14.13 -34.00
C SER A 455 33.46 15.07 -35.10
N ARG A 456 32.62 15.97 -35.62
CA ARG A 456 33.05 16.99 -36.59
C ARG A 456 34.09 17.95 -35.99
N ALA A 457 33.90 18.38 -34.75
CA ALA A 457 34.85 19.24 -34.05
C ALA A 457 36.19 18.54 -33.82
N VAL A 458 36.17 17.25 -33.44
CA VAL A 458 37.39 16.43 -33.28
C VAL A 458 38.14 16.31 -34.60
N HIS A 459 37.46 16.00 -35.70
CA HIS A 459 38.11 15.90 -37.01
C HIS A 459 38.73 17.22 -37.49
N ALA A 460 38.06 18.35 -37.26
CA ALA A 460 38.62 19.66 -37.59
C ALA A 460 39.89 19.97 -36.79
N LYS A 461 39.92 19.60 -35.50
CA LYS A 461 41.10 19.73 -34.64
C LYS A 461 42.27 18.87 -35.11
N ASP A 462 42.01 17.63 -35.54
CA ASP A 462 43.07 16.74 -36.03
C ASP A 462 43.68 17.27 -37.34
N GLN A 463 42.85 17.82 -38.24
CA GLN A 463 43.31 18.44 -39.48
C GLN A 463 44.15 19.70 -39.22
N PHE A 464 43.76 20.54 -38.25
CA PHE A 464 44.55 21.70 -37.81
C PHE A 464 45.96 21.29 -37.38
N LEU A 465 46.06 20.30 -36.48
CA LEU A 465 47.35 19.84 -35.95
C LEU A 465 48.26 19.23 -37.02
N ALA A 466 47.68 18.51 -37.98
CA ALA A 466 48.44 17.92 -39.08
C ALA A 466 49.11 18.98 -39.97
N THR A 467 48.36 20.03 -40.35
CA THR A 467 48.88 21.14 -41.17
C THR A 467 49.94 21.94 -40.43
N MET A 468 49.72 22.24 -39.14
CA MET A 468 50.70 22.90 -38.27
C MET A 468 52.05 22.20 -38.26
N SER A 469 52.02 20.87 -38.10
CA SER A 469 53.25 20.07 -38.06
C SER A 469 54.02 20.14 -39.38
N HIS A 470 53.34 20.29 -40.51
CA HIS A 470 53.98 20.39 -41.82
C HIS A 470 54.65 21.76 -42.01
N GLU A 471 53.92 22.84 -41.75
CA GLU A 471 54.38 24.22 -41.91
C GLU A 471 55.54 24.59 -40.97
N LEU A 472 55.58 24.01 -39.76
CA LEU A 472 56.71 24.18 -38.84
C LEU A 472 57.96 23.40 -39.28
N ARG A 473 57.77 22.21 -39.87
CA ARG A 473 58.87 21.28 -40.18
C ARG A 473 59.71 21.75 -41.35
N THR A 474 59.10 22.36 -42.36
CA THR A 474 59.80 22.82 -43.58
C THR A 474 60.91 23.85 -43.28
N PRO A 475 60.64 25.00 -42.63
CA PRO A 475 61.70 25.95 -42.28
C PRO A 475 62.69 25.37 -41.27
N LEU A 476 62.21 24.57 -40.30
CA LEU A 476 63.08 23.92 -39.32
C LEU A 476 64.08 22.96 -39.98
N THR A 477 63.65 22.21 -41.00
CA THR A 477 64.53 21.30 -41.76
C THR A 477 65.57 22.08 -42.56
N ALA A 478 65.20 23.22 -43.14
CA ALA A 478 66.14 24.11 -43.83
C ALA A 478 67.19 24.69 -42.87
N ILE A 479 66.76 25.17 -41.69
CA ILE A 479 67.64 25.68 -40.63
C ILE A 479 68.63 24.59 -40.21
N LEU A 480 68.13 23.39 -39.86
CA LEU A 480 68.97 22.29 -39.37
C LEU A 480 69.95 21.80 -40.45
N GLY A 481 69.48 21.55 -41.67
CA GLY A 481 70.32 21.03 -42.75
C GLY A 481 71.42 22.00 -43.20
N LEU A 482 71.10 23.30 -43.32
CA LEU A 482 72.10 24.30 -43.68
C LEU A 482 73.07 24.58 -42.52
N SER A 483 72.58 24.55 -41.28
CA SER A 483 73.45 24.67 -40.09
C SER A 483 74.43 23.49 -39.99
N GLU A 484 73.97 22.27 -40.30
CA GLU A 484 74.82 21.08 -40.35
C GLU A 484 75.89 21.20 -41.46
N ILE A 485 75.53 21.71 -42.64
CA ILE A 485 76.48 21.98 -43.73
C ILE A 485 77.53 23.04 -43.31
N LEU A 486 77.10 24.09 -42.61
CA LEU A 486 78.00 25.13 -42.09
C LEU A 486 78.90 24.62 -40.96
N SER A 487 78.45 23.64 -40.17
CA SER A 487 79.21 23.03 -39.07
C SER A 487 80.43 22.22 -39.53
N GLY A 488 80.54 21.94 -40.83
CA GLY A 488 81.71 21.32 -41.45
C GLY A 488 82.97 22.17 -41.26
N LYS A 489 83.72 21.89 -40.19
CA LYS A 489 84.90 22.65 -39.72
C LYS A 489 85.94 22.87 -40.83
N ARG A 490 85.85 24.00 -41.53
CA ARG A 490 86.90 24.53 -42.40
C ARG A 490 87.38 25.87 -41.86
N PRO A 491 88.65 26.01 -41.43
CA PRO A 491 89.19 27.29 -40.97
C PRO A 491 89.40 28.25 -42.16
N GLY A 492 88.82 29.46 -42.10
CA GLY A 492 88.93 30.51 -43.11
C GLY A 492 87.76 31.52 -43.02
N PRO A 493 87.83 32.68 -43.73
CA PRO A 493 86.68 33.58 -43.87
C PRO A 493 85.53 32.89 -44.61
N LEU A 494 84.28 33.23 -44.26
CA LEU A 494 83.08 32.66 -44.88
C LEU A 494 83.09 32.85 -46.41
N THR A 495 82.83 31.78 -47.16
CA THR A 495 82.66 31.87 -48.62
C THR A 495 81.29 32.48 -48.97
N ASP A 496 81.14 33.02 -50.18
CA ASP A 496 79.85 33.56 -50.68
C ASP A 496 78.70 32.54 -50.57
N LEU A 497 79.01 31.25 -50.74
CA LEU A 497 78.06 30.16 -50.57
C LEU A 497 77.65 29.98 -49.10
N GLN A 498 78.60 30.05 -48.17
CA GLN A 498 78.31 29.97 -46.73
C GLN A 498 77.55 31.20 -46.24
N GLN A 499 77.87 32.40 -46.74
CA GLN A 499 77.07 33.61 -46.46
C GLN A 499 75.63 33.46 -46.97
N ARG A 500 75.43 32.87 -48.15
CA ARG A 500 74.09 32.55 -48.67
C ARG A 500 73.34 31.55 -47.77
N TYR A 501 74.02 30.52 -47.24
CA TYR A 501 73.41 29.59 -46.29
C TYR A 501 73.00 30.26 -44.98
N ILE A 502 73.85 31.12 -44.42
CA ILE A 502 73.52 31.92 -43.24
C ILE A 502 72.30 32.81 -43.52
N GLY A 503 72.24 33.43 -44.70
CA GLY A 503 71.08 34.19 -45.15
C GLY A 503 69.79 33.35 -45.14
N ILE A 504 69.82 32.15 -45.74
CA ILE A 504 68.65 31.26 -45.77
C ILE A 504 68.25 30.77 -44.37
N ILE A 505 69.21 30.47 -43.49
CA ILE A 505 68.93 30.10 -42.09
C ILE A 505 68.22 31.25 -41.37
N SER A 506 68.73 32.48 -41.53
CA SER A 506 68.13 33.68 -40.93
C SER A 506 66.72 33.93 -41.46
N ASP A 507 66.51 33.82 -42.76
CA ASP A 507 65.20 33.99 -43.40
C ASP A 507 64.21 32.91 -42.93
N SER A 508 64.65 31.65 -42.85
CA SER A 508 63.84 30.52 -42.36
C SER A 508 63.49 30.67 -40.88
N GLY A 509 64.42 31.18 -40.06
CA GLY A 509 64.19 31.45 -38.63
C GLY A 509 63.18 32.57 -38.41
N ASN A 510 63.29 33.67 -39.17
CA ASN A 510 62.32 34.77 -39.14
C ASN A 510 60.93 34.30 -39.61
N HIS A 511 60.87 33.45 -40.64
CA HIS A 511 59.61 32.87 -41.11
C HIS A 511 58.93 31.99 -40.05
N LEU A 512 59.70 31.10 -39.40
CA LEU A 512 59.20 30.26 -38.33
C LEU A 512 58.65 31.08 -37.15
N LEU A 513 59.34 32.17 -36.78
CA LEU A 513 58.91 33.03 -35.70
C LEU A 513 57.62 33.79 -36.02
N ALA A 514 57.47 34.27 -37.26
CA ALA A 514 56.22 34.86 -37.73
C ALA A 514 55.06 33.85 -37.67
N LEU A 515 55.31 32.61 -38.11
CA LEU A 515 54.31 31.53 -38.11
C LEU A 515 53.87 31.15 -36.69
N ILE A 516 54.81 31.08 -35.74
CA ILE A 516 54.49 30.83 -34.33
C ILE A 516 53.63 31.96 -33.75
N ASN A 517 53.98 33.22 -34.02
CA ASN A 517 53.21 34.37 -33.55
C ASN A 517 51.78 34.38 -34.13
N ASP A 518 51.62 34.05 -35.42
CA ASP A 518 50.30 33.95 -36.05
C ASP A 518 49.44 32.85 -35.39
N ILE A 519 50.03 31.71 -35.03
CA ILE A 519 49.31 30.62 -34.32
C ILE A 519 48.90 31.05 -32.92
N LEU A 520 49.80 31.73 -32.19
CA LEU A 520 49.53 32.21 -30.83
C LEU A 520 48.42 33.26 -30.84
N ASP A 521 48.45 34.21 -31.78
CA ASP A 521 47.38 35.20 -31.94
C ASP A 521 46.03 34.49 -32.19
N ILE A 522 45.97 33.47 -33.06
CA ILE A 522 44.72 32.71 -33.34
C ILE A 522 44.25 31.94 -32.10
N ALA A 523 45.15 31.23 -31.42
CA ALA A 523 44.82 30.45 -30.23
C ALA A 523 44.27 31.35 -29.10
N GLN A 524 44.82 32.55 -28.94
CA GLN A 524 44.37 33.51 -27.93
C GLN A 524 42.99 34.11 -28.27
N ILE A 525 42.67 34.28 -29.55
CA ILE A 525 41.34 34.69 -30.02
C ILE A 525 40.31 33.58 -29.77
N GLU A 526 40.63 32.31 -30.09
CA GLU A 526 39.69 31.18 -29.92
C GLU A 526 39.41 30.84 -28.44
N SER A 527 40.37 31.08 -27.55
CA SER A 527 40.22 30.85 -26.11
C SER A 527 39.49 31.98 -25.35
N GLN A 528 38.86 32.93 -26.06
CA GLN A 528 38.24 34.16 -25.50
C GLN A 528 39.21 35.06 -24.71
N GLY A 529 40.54 34.91 -24.91
CA GLY A 529 41.56 35.56 -24.08
C GLY A 529 42.23 36.79 -24.68
N MET A 530 41.89 37.17 -25.93
CA MET A 530 42.42 38.39 -26.56
C MET A 530 41.50 39.57 -26.28
N GLU A 531 41.89 40.44 -25.34
CA GLU A 531 41.24 41.73 -25.11
C GLU A 531 41.87 42.80 -26.03
N LEU A 532 41.04 43.60 -26.69
CA LEU A 532 41.53 44.76 -27.45
C LEU A 532 41.72 45.95 -26.51
N GLU A 533 42.70 46.79 -26.81
CA GLU A 533 42.90 48.06 -26.13
C GLU A 533 42.58 49.21 -27.08
N PRO A 534 41.28 49.46 -27.34
CA PRO A 534 40.91 50.48 -28.29
C PRO A 534 41.19 51.88 -27.70
N GLY A 535 41.73 52.74 -28.55
CA GLY A 535 41.95 54.15 -28.24
C GLY A 535 41.73 55.01 -29.48
N TRP A 536 41.84 56.33 -29.30
CA TRP A 536 41.80 57.25 -30.43
C TRP A 536 43.11 57.18 -31.22
N VAL A 537 43.03 56.61 -32.43
CA VAL A 537 44.18 56.47 -33.32
C VAL A 537 44.11 57.54 -34.40
N GLN A 538 45.19 58.30 -34.56
CA GLN A 538 45.38 59.21 -35.68
C GLN A 538 45.54 58.40 -36.97
N VAL A 539 44.59 58.59 -37.90
CA VAL A 539 44.50 57.79 -39.14
C VAL A 539 45.73 58.02 -40.04
N GLU A 540 46.25 59.24 -40.09
CA GLU A 540 47.46 59.55 -40.86
C GLU A 540 48.67 58.76 -40.34
N ASP A 541 48.91 58.84 -39.02
CA ASP A 541 50.09 58.23 -38.39
C ASP A 541 50.10 56.71 -38.59
N ILE A 542 48.95 56.05 -38.46
CA ILE A 542 48.86 54.60 -38.59
C ILE A 542 49.03 54.15 -40.05
N CYS A 543 48.46 54.89 -41.01
CA CYS A 543 48.65 54.60 -42.43
C CYS A 543 50.10 54.82 -42.85
N GLN A 544 50.73 55.93 -42.47
CA GLN A 544 52.14 56.21 -42.77
C GLN A 544 53.07 55.18 -42.13
N ALA A 545 52.84 54.81 -40.86
CA ALA A 545 53.62 53.80 -40.18
C ALA A 545 53.49 52.41 -40.83
N SER A 546 52.32 52.08 -41.38
CA SER A 546 52.09 50.82 -42.08
C SER A 546 52.75 50.83 -43.47
N LEU A 547 52.65 51.94 -44.21
CA LEU A 547 53.31 52.13 -45.50
C LEU A 547 54.83 52.10 -45.38
N ALA A 548 55.40 52.69 -44.32
CA ALA A 548 56.84 52.71 -44.07
C ALA A 548 57.43 51.29 -43.92
N LEU A 549 56.67 50.34 -43.38
CA LEU A 549 57.11 48.95 -43.22
C LEU A 549 57.13 48.18 -44.56
N VAL A 550 56.20 48.50 -45.46
CA VAL A 550 56.02 47.78 -46.72
C VAL A 550 56.84 48.39 -47.87
N ARG A 551 57.19 49.69 -47.74
CA ARG A 551 57.95 50.46 -48.74
C ARG A 551 59.26 49.80 -49.21
N PRO A 552 60.14 49.27 -48.34
CA PRO A 552 61.39 48.64 -48.80
C PRO A 552 61.15 47.43 -49.70
N ALA A 553 60.10 46.64 -49.42
CA ALA A 553 59.76 45.46 -50.21
C ALA A 553 59.17 45.84 -51.57
N ALA A 554 58.32 46.87 -51.62
CA ALA A 554 57.76 47.40 -52.86
C ALA A 554 58.84 48.05 -53.75
N GLU A 555 59.75 48.84 -53.16
CA GLU A 555 60.86 49.49 -53.88
C GLU A 555 61.84 48.47 -54.48
N LYS A 556 62.10 47.35 -53.77
CA LYS A 556 62.90 46.23 -54.28
C LYS A 556 62.31 45.61 -55.55
N LYS A 557 60.98 45.60 -55.68
CA LYS A 557 60.23 45.15 -56.88
C LYS A 557 59.94 46.28 -57.88
N GLY A 558 60.41 47.50 -57.62
CA GLY A 558 60.13 48.68 -58.45
C GLY A 558 58.65 49.08 -58.48
N GLN A 559 57.83 48.66 -57.52
CA GLN A 559 56.40 48.92 -57.48
C GLN A 559 56.08 50.35 -57.01
N HIS A 560 55.01 50.94 -57.54
CA HIS A 560 54.52 52.26 -57.15
C HIS A 560 53.49 52.16 -56.01
N ILE A 561 53.64 53.01 -54.98
CA ILE A 561 52.73 53.07 -53.83
C ILE A 561 51.88 54.35 -53.90
N ALA A 562 50.56 54.19 -53.93
CA ALA A 562 49.59 55.28 -53.83
C ALA A 562 48.96 55.36 -52.42
N PHE A 563 48.78 56.56 -51.89
CA PHE A 563 48.05 56.77 -50.64
C PHE A 563 47.05 57.91 -50.81
N LYS A 564 45.79 57.65 -50.47
CA LYS A 564 44.73 58.64 -50.52
C LYS A 564 43.87 58.56 -49.26
N ARG A 565 43.55 59.71 -48.68
CA ARG A 565 42.73 59.79 -47.48
C ARG A 565 41.69 60.90 -47.63
N ASP A 566 40.47 60.64 -47.18
CA ASP A 566 39.46 61.68 -46.97
C ASP A 566 39.88 62.57 -45.78
N PRO A 567 40.08 63.89 -45.97
CA PRO A 567 40.45 64.81 -44.88
C PRO A 567 39.54 64.76 -43.66
N LYS A 568 38.29 64.30 -43.81
CA LYS A 568 37.33 64.19 -42.70
C LYS A 568 37.65 63.06 -41.72
N THR A 569 38.49 62.10 -42.09
CA THR A 569 38.81 60.90 -41.30
C THR A 569 40.01 61.15 -40.37
N GLU A 570 39.88 62.04 -39.38
CA GLU A 570 40.99 62.41 -38.48
C GLU A 570 41.41 61.28 -37.54
N THR A 571 40.47 60.79 -36.74
CA THR A 571 40.71 59.72 -35.78
C THR A 571 39.72 58.58 -35.95
N VAL A 572 40.16 57.38 -35.56
CA VAL A 572 39.33 56.16 -35.45
C VAL A 572 39.48 55.56 -34.06
N TRP A 573 38.40 54.99 -33.52
CA TRP A 573 38.44 54.22 -32.29
C TRP A 573 38.84 52.77 -32.62
N ALA A 574 40.11 52.44 -32.37
CA ALA A 574 40.66 51.12 -32.68
C ALA A 574 41.86 50.81 -31.80
N ASP A 575 42.23 49.55 -31.69
CA ASP A 575 43.53 49.17 -31.13
C ASP A 575 44.62 49.52 -32.17
N LYS A 576 45.53 50.42 -31.80
CA LYS A 576 46.58 50.91 -32.70
C LYS A 576 47.49 49.79 -33.21
N ILE A 577 47.84 48.83 -32.35
CA ILE A 577 48.78 47.75 -32.70
C ILE A 577 48.08 46.78 -33.66
N ARG A 578 46.85 46.39 -33.34
CA ARG A 578 46.09 45.41 -34.13
C ARG A 578 45.60 45.99 -35.46
N LEU A 579 45.20 47.27 -35.50
CA LEU A 579 44.88 47.94 -36.74
C LEU A 579 46.11 48.05 -37.67
N LYS A 580 47.30 48.34 -37.11
CA LYS A 580 48.55 48.30 -37.88
C LYS A 580 48.80 46.91 -38.47
N GLN A 581 48.62 45.86 -37.68
CA GLN A 581 48.79 44.47 -38.08
C GLN A 581 47.86 44.11 -39.24
N ILE A 582 46.58 44.53 -39.18
CA ILE A 582 45.61 44.36 -40.28
C ILE A 582 46.13 45.01 -41.57
N LEU A 583 46.51 46.28 -41.51
CA LEU A 583 46.93 47.04 -42.69
C LEU A 583 48.23 46.50 -43.29
N VAL A 584 49.20 46.15 -42.45
CA VAL A 584 50.49 45.59 -42.89
C VAL A 584 50.29 44.22 -43.54
N ASN A 585 49.41 43.36 -43.01
CA ASN A 585 49.12 42.05 -43.61
C ASN A 585 48.47 42.18 -44.99
N LEU A 586 47.48 43.07 -45.13
CA LEU A 586 46.82 43.33 -46.40
C LEU A 586 47.77 43.95 -47.43
N MET A 587 48.55 44.96 -47.04
CA MET A 587 49.52 45.61 -47.94
C MET A 587 50.71 44.70 -48.27
N GLY A 588 51.13 43.84 -47.34
CA GLY A 588 52.14 42.82 -47.57
C GLY A 588 51.68 41.82 -48.64
N ASN A 589 50.41 41.40 -48.58
CA ASN A 589 49.80 40.59 -49.63
C ASN A 589 49.76 41.36 -50.97
N ALA A 590 49.37 42.63 -50.97
CA ALA A 590 49.39 43.46 -52.18
C ALA A 590 50.78 43.51 -52.84
N VAL A 591 51.86 43.74 -52.07
CA VAL A 591 53.25 43.69 -52.59
C VAL A 591 53.62 42.31 -53.13
N LYS A 592 53.20 41.26 -52.41
CA LYS A 592 53.52 39.87 -52.75
C LYS A 592 52.91 39.48 -54.10
N PHE A 593 51.63 39.79 -54.31
CA PHE A 593 50.85 39.33 -55.46
C PHE A 593 50.77 40.33 -56.63
N THR A 594 51.37 41.51 -56.47
CA THR A 594 51.59 42.45 -57.57
C THR A 594 52.91 42.13 -58.28
N GLN A 595 52.90 42.27 -59.60
CA GLN A 595 54.06 42.08 -60.48
C GLN A 595 55.10 43.21 -60.24
N ASP A 596 56.34 43.03 -60.71
CA ASP A 596 57.36 44.08 -60.66
C ASP A 596 56.93 45.29 -61.49
N GLY A 597 57.13 46.52 -60.98
CA GLY A 597 56.65 47.75 -61.62
C GLY A 597 55.15 48.03 -61.51
N GLY A 598 54.36 47.14 -60.91
CA GLY A 598 52.92 47.34 -60.69
C GLY A 598 52.59 48.41 -59.64
N THR A 599 51.30 48.68 -59.41
CA THR A 599 50.84 49.69 -58.45
C THR A 599 50.03 49.06 -57.33
N ILE A 600 50.31 49.49 -56.10
CA ILE A 600 49.52 49.17 -54.91
C ILE A 600 49.09 50.46 -54.23
N GLY A 601 47.96 50.44 -53.53
CA GLY A 601 47.46 51.62 -52.85
C GLY A 601 46.68 51.35 -51.58
N LEU A 602 46.64 52.38 -50.73
CA LEU A 602 45.82 52.45 -49.53
C LEU A 602 44.92 53.68 -49.61
N ASP A 603 43.61 53.44 -49.70
CA ASP A 603 42.59 54.46 -49.68
C ASP A 603 41.83 54.43 -48.34
N VAL A 604 41.62 55.58 -47.71
CA VAL A 604 40.82 55.69 -46.48
C VAL A 604 39.64 56.61 -46.71
N GLN A 605 38.43 56.10 -46.49
CA GLN A 605 37.18 56.83 -46.74
C GLN A 605 36.23 56.72 -45.54
N GLY A 606 35.60 57.84 -45.18
CA GLY A 606 34.57 57.88 -44.14
C GLY A 606 33.17 57.76 -44.72
N LYS A 607 32.40 56.72 -44.35
CA LYS A 607 31.02 56.51 -44.78
C LYS A 607 30.04 57.03 -43.73
N GLN A 608 29.59 58.26 -43.93
CA GLN A 608 28.74 58.98 -42.96
C GLN A 608 27.37 58.33 -42.72
N ALA A 609 26.78 57.69 -43.73
CA ALA A 609 25.48 57.02 -43.59
C ALA A 609 25.53 55.79 -42.67
N ASP A 610 26.68 55.12 -42.61
CA ASP A 610 26.87 53.84 -41.92
C ASP A 610 27.71 53.98 -40.64
N ASN A 611 28.04 55.22 -40.24
CA ASN A 611 28.90 55.56 -39.10
C ASN A 611 30.18 54.69 -39.06
N SER A 612 30.84 54.54 -40.23
CA SER A 612 31.99 53.65 -40.42
C SER A 612 33.12 54.30 -41.21
N ILE A 613 34.34 53.85 -40.96
CA ILE A 613 35.54 54.20 -41.69
C ILE A 613 36.02 52.97 -42.44
N GLU A 614 36.32 53.12 -43.72
CA GLU A 614 36.75 52.05 -44.61
C GLU A 614 38.21 52.25 -45.01
N PHE A 615 39.04 51.28 -44.67
CA PHE A 615 40.42 51.16 -45.15
C PHE A 615 40.43 50.20 -46.34
N THR A 616 40.73 50.71 -47.53
CA THR A 616 40.81 49.92 -48.75
C THR A 616 42.25 49.74 -49.18
N VAL A 617 42.76 48.52 -49.09
CA VAL A 617 44.03 48.13 -49.70
C VAL A 617 43.74 47.56 -51.08
N TRP A 618 44.31 48.14 -52.12
CA TRP A 618 44.11 47.69 -53.49
C TRP A 618 45.43 47.47 -54.22
N ASP A 619 45.39 46.61 -55.23
CA ASP A 619 46.54 46.29 -56.08
C ASP A 619 46.15 46.08 -57.54
N THR A 620 47.14 46.13 -58.44
CA THR A 620 47.01 45.79 -59.86
C THR A 620 47.60 44.41 -60.18
N GLY A 621 47.53 43.47 -59.23
CA GLY A 621 48.11 42.14 -59.29
C GLY A 621 47.28 41.13 -60.07
N CYS A 622 47.49 39.84 -59.78
CA CYS A 622 46.88 38.72 -60.52
C CYS A 622 45.37 38.59 -60.33
N GLY A 623 44.78 39.21 -59.30
CA GLY A 623 43.38 39.03 -58.94
C GLY A 623 43.04 37.60 -58.45
N ILE A 624 41.78 37.39 -58.05
CA ILE A 624 41.29 36.17 -57.40
C ILE A 624 40.01 35.68 -58.10
N ALA A 625 39.89 34.37 -58.32
CA ALA A 625 38.72 33.75 -58.95
C ALA A 625 37.47 33.78 -58.03
N ALA A 626 36.28 33.91 -58.63
CA ALA A 626 35.03 34.06 -57.88
C ALA A 626 34.69 32.85 -56.97
N GLU A 627 35.06 31.64 -57.39
CA GLU A 627 34.86 30.41 -56.61
C GLU A 627 35.74 30.31 -55.36
N ASP A 628 36.84 31.06 -55.34
CA ASP A 628 37.81 31.05 -54.25
C ASP A 628 37.55 32.11 -53.18
N LEU A 629 36.72 33.13 -53.48
CA LEU A 629 36.42 34.24 -52.57
C LEU A 629 35.83 33.76 -51.23
N GLU A 630 34.97 32.74 -51.23
CA GLU A 630 34.34 32.19 -50.02
C GLU A 630 35.33 31.43 -49.12
N ARG A 631 36.49 31.07 -49.65
CA ARG A 631 37.48 30.24 -48.95
C ARG A 631 38.67 31.07 -48.43
N LEU A 632 38.85 32.31 -48.90
CA LEU A 632 39.99 33.18 -48.55
C LEU A 632 40.22 33.41 -47.06
N PHE A 633 39.14 33.58 -46.30
CA PHE A 633 39.22 33.87 -44.85
C PHE A 633 39.22 32.61 -43.99
N LYS A 634 39.12 31.41 -44.59
CA LYS A 634 39.26 30.16 -43.84
C LYS A 634 40.73 29.94 -43.50
N PRO A 635 41.04 29.43 -42.29
CA PRO A 635 42.41 29.21 -41.89
C PRO A 635 43.08 28.15 -42.77
N PHE A 636 44.37 28.34 -43.09
CA PHE A 636 45.19 27.43 -43.91
C PHE A 636 44.76 27.27 -45.37
N VAL A 637 43.90 28.16 -45.87
CA VAL A 637 43.57 28.15 -47.29
C VAL A 637 44.61 28.97 -48.05
N GLN A 638 45.32 28.30 -48.96
CA GLN A 638 46.11 28.91 -50.01
C GLN A 638 45.48 28.55 -51.34
N LEU A 639 45.40 29.52 -52.25
CA LEU A 639 44.86 29.30 -53.58
C LEU A 639 45.99 28.75 -54.47
N ASP A 640 45.73 27.61 -55.10
CA ASP A 640 46.69 26.94 -55.98
C ASP A 640 46.62 27.56 -57.37
N ASP A 641 47.56 28.45 -57.66
CA ASP A 641 47.83 28.83 -59.03
C ASP A 641 49.33 29.02 -59.25
N THR A 642 49.76 28.96 -60.50
CA THR A 642 51.17 28.99 -60.97
C THR A 642 52.06 30.12 -60.38
N PHE A 643 51.47 31.16 -59.77
CA PHE A 643 52.15 32.23 -59.01
C PHE A 643 52.46 31.88 -57.54
N SER A 644 51.69 31.00 -56.90
CA SER A 644 51.86 30.58 -55.49
C SER A 644 53.15 29.79 -55.26
N ARG A 645 53.69 29.11 -56.30
CA ARG A 645 54.98 28.39 -56.22
C ARG A 645 56.20 29.31 -56.06
N GLN A 646 56.08 30.59 -56.40
CA GLN A 646 57.17 31.55 -56.26
C GLN A 646 57.18 32.27 -54.90
N HIS A 647 56.09 32.19 -54.13
CA HIS A 647 55.94 33.00 -52.93
C HIS A 647 55.19 32.23 -51.82
N GLU A 648 55.95 31.53 -50.96
CA GLU A 648 55.43 30.83 -49.78
C GLU A 648 54.69 31.79 -48.82
N GLY A 649 53.60 31.33 -48.22
CA GLY A 649 52.84 32.05 -47.19
C GLY A 649 52.12 31.06 -46.31
N THR A 650 51.67 31.45 -45.12
CA THR A 650 51.13 30.51 -44.11
C THR A 650 49.65 30.19 -44.28
N GLY A 651 48.93 30.94 -45.12
CA GLY A 651 47.47 30.88 -45.22
C GLY A 651 46.74 31.36 -43.95
N LEU A 652 47.46 31.94 -42.98
CA LEU A 652 46.89 32.45 -41.72
C LEU A 652 46.61 33.96 -41.75
N GLY A 653 47.37 34.73 -42.52
CA GLY A 653 47.32 36.19 -42.49
C GLY A 653 45.93 36.78 -42.76
N LEU A 654 45.17 36.26 -43.74
CA LEU A 654 43.82 36.75 -44.04
C LEU A 654 42.78 36.30 -43.01
N ASN A 655 42.91 35.09 -42.45
CA ASN A 655 42.06 34.63 -41.36
C ASN A 655 42.27 35.49 -40.11
N LEU A 656 43.52 35.84 -39.79
CA LEU A 656 43.84 36.74 -38.70
C LEU A 656 43.28 38.15 -38.92
N VAL A 657 43.39 38.69 -40.14
CA VAL A 657 42.76 39.98 -40.49
C VAL A 657 41.24 39.93 -40.27
N TYR A 658 40.59 38.85 -40.70
CA TYR A 658 39.15 38.65 -40.51
C TYR A 658 38.79 38.65 -39.02
N ARG A 659 39.50 37.86 -38.21
CA ARG A 659 39.25 37.76 -36.75
C ARG A 659 39.52 39.05 -36.00
N LEU A 660 40.65 39.72 -36.28
CA LEU A 660 40.96 41.01 -35.66
C LEU A 660 39.91 42.06 -36.02
N THR A 661 39.43 42.06 -37.27
CA THR A 661 38.37 42.98 -37.71
C THR A 661 37.03 42.69 -37.00
N GLU A 662 36.65 41.42 -36.84
CA GLU A 662 35.46 41.03 -36.06
C GLU A 662 35.58 41.46 -34.59
N LEU A 663 36.75 41.28 -33.97
CA LEU A 663 36.97 41.72 -32.58
C LEU A 663 36.83 43.23 -32.41
N HIS A 664 37.20 44.02 -33.42
CA HIS A 664 36.96 45.48 -33.43
C HIS A 664 35.49 45.86 -33.67
N GLY A 665 34.58 44.88 -33.79
CA GLY A 665 33.18 45.10 -34.14
C GLY A 665 32.97 45.53 -35.61
N GLY A 666 33.97 45.28 -36.46
CA GLY A 666 33.98 45.66 -37.87
C GLY A 666 33.63 44.51 -38.82
N SER A 667 33.78 44.76 -40.12
CA SER A 667 33.66 43.72 -41.16
C SER A 667 34.70 43.94 -42.27
N ILE A 668 35.10 42.85 -42.94
CA ILE A 668 35.99 42.89 -44.11
C ILE A 668 35.25 42.40 -45.36
N ARG A 669 35.51 43.06 -46.49
CA ARG A 669 34.99 42.69 -47.82
C ARG A 669 36.13 42.62 -48.83
N VAL A 670 35.93 41.82 -49.88
CA VAL A 670 36.89 41.69 -50.97
C VAL A 670 36.17 41.79 -52.31
N GLU A 671 36.75 42.58 -53.21
CA GLU A 671 36.37 42.67 -54.62
C GLU A 671 37.62 42.35 -55.44
N SER A 672 37.54 41.38 -56.35
CA SER A 672 38.69 41.04 -57.18
C SER A 672 38.24 40.42 -58.51
N GLU A 673 39.01 40.67 -59.55
CA GLU A 673 38.83 40.10 -60.88
C GLU A 673 40.20 39.62 -61.40
N VAL A 674 40.23 38.40 -61.95
CA VAL A 674 41.46 37.78 -62.44
C VAL A 674 42.10 38.65 -63.53
N GLY A 675 43.37 38.99 -63.34
CA GLY A 675 44.17 39.86 -64.21
C GLY A 675 44.00 41.36 -63.98
N HIS A 676 43.06 41.79 -63.15
CA HIS A 676 42.76 43.20 -62.88
C HIS A 676 43.10 43.65 -61.44
N GLY A 677 43.49 42.72 -60.56
CA GLY A 677 43.91 42.98 -59.20
C GLY A 677 42.82 42.75 -58.15
N SER A 678 43.12 43.12 -56.90
CA SER A 678 42.23 42.93 -55.75
C SER A 678 42.03 44.21 -54.95
N ARG A 679 40.86 44.34 -54.28
CA ARG A 679 40.53 45.40 -53.33
C ARG A 679 40.00 44.76 -52.04
N PHE A 680 40.73 44.91 -50.95
CA PHE A 680 40.33 44.48 -49.61
C PHE A 680 39.87 45.68 -48.80
N MET A 681 38.63 45.67 -48.33
CA MET A 681 37.96 46.76 -47.65
C MET A 681 37.67 46.38 -46.20
N VAL A 682 38.35 47.02 -45.25
CA VAL A 682 38.14 46.83 -43.81
C VAL A 682 37.30 47.98 -43.28
N CYS A 683 36.11 47.67 -42.79
CA CYS A 683 35.15 48.62 -42.24
C CYS A 683 35.14 48.56 -40.72
N LEU A 684 35.51 49.65 -40.06
CA LEU A 684 35.46 49.82 -38.61
C LEU A 684 34.42 50.86 -38.21
N MET A 685 33.91 50.78 -36.98
CA MET A 685 32.99 51.77 -36.44
C MET A 685 33.68 53.14 -36.31
N TRP A 686 33.02 54.19 -36.79
CA TRP A 686 33.56 55.54 -36.83
C TRP A 686 32.52 56.52 -36.27
N ASN A 687 32.65 56.85 -34.99
CA ASN A 687 31.76 57.81 -34.33
C ASN A 687 32.37 59.23 -34.38
N ARG A 688 31.75 60.11 -35.16
CA ARG A 688 32.23 61.49 -35.35
C ARG A 688 31.94 62.40 -34.13
N ASP A 689 30.92 62.08 -33.32
CA ASP A 689 30.43 62.96 -32.25
C ASP A 689 31.27 62.92 -30.97
N ALA A 690 32.19 61.95 -30.85
CA ALA A 690 33.10 61.84 -29.71
C ALA A 690 34.45 62.57 -29.90
N GLN A 691 34.59 63.37 -30.97
CA GLN A 691 35.81 64.13 -31.31
C GLN A 691 35.95 65.50 -30.62
N VAL A 692 35.22 65.78 -29.54
CA VAL A 692 35.41 67.01 -28.75
C VAL A 692 36.05 66.64 -27.42
N GLN A 693 37.35 66.97 -27.30
CA GLN A 693 38.25 66.87 -26.12
C GLN A 693 39.33 65.79 -26.20
N VAL A 694 40.36 66.04 -27.02
CA VAL A 694 41.75 65.75 -26.60
C VAL A 694 42.61 66.94 -27.01
N GLU A 695 42.99 67.74 -26.02
CA GLU A 695 43.95 68.83 -26.16
C GLU A 695 45.35 68.27 -26.43
N SER A 696 46.03 68.84 -27.41
CA SER A 696 47.48 68.69 -27.60
C SER A 696 48.23 69.42 -26.49
N PRO A 697 49.30 68.82 -25.95
CA PRO A 697 50.49 69.57 -25.58
C PRO A 697 51.61 69.25 -26.56
N THR A 698 51.99 70.27 -27.29
CA THR A 698 53.22 70.38 -28.06
C THR A 698 54.41 70.49 -27.10
N GLN A 699 55.55 69.95 -27.55
CA GLN A 699 56.93 70.45 -27.37
C GLN A 699 57.80 69.94 -26.22
N ALA A 700 59.08 69.76 -26.61
CA ALA A 700 60.29 69.48 -25.82
C ALA A 700 60.43 68.02 -25.35
N ASP A 701 61.49 67.27 -25.64
CA ASP A 701 62.87 67.66 -25.91
C ASP A 701 63.48 66.86 -27.07
N LYS A 702 64.03 67.61 -28.03
CA LYS A 702 65.12 67.13 -28.87
C LYS A 702 66.43 67.38 -28.11
N LEU A 703 67.34 66.44 -28.30
CA LEU A 703 68.80 66.47 -28.12
C LEU A 703 69.34 65.85 -26.81
N PRO A 704 70.59 65.33 -26.82
CA PRO A 704 71.56 65.31 -27.93
C PRO A 704 72.04 63.91 -28.32
N ALA A 705 72.54 63.82 -29.56
CA ALA A 705 73.49 62.78 -29.94
C ALA A 705 74.74 62.89 -29.02
N PRO A 706 75.29 61.78 -28.49
CA PRO A 706 76.58 61.86 -27.82
C PRO A 706 77.64 62.14 -28.88
N ASP A 707 78.23 63.32 -28.77
CA ASP A 707 79.56 63.60 -29.29
C ASP A 707 80.54 62.54 -28.79
N THR A 708 81.48 62.24 -29.67
CA THR A 708 82.65 61.39 -29.49
C THR A 708 83.33 61.63 -28.13
N ALA A 709 83.19 60.66 -27.22
CA ALA A 709 83.99 60.55 -26.01
C ALA A 709 84.92 59.33 -26.13
N SER A 710 86.17 59.55 -25.76
CA SER A 710 87.33 58.68 -25.92
C SER A 710 87.10 57.23 -25.49
N PRO A 711 87.70 56.23 -26.19
CA PRO A 711 87.57 54.83 -25.82
C PRO A 711 88.08 54.62 -24.39
N ARG A 712 87.24 54.02 -23.53
CA ARG A 712 87.66 53.46 -22.25
C ARG A 712 88.83 52.51 -22.53
N THR A 713 89.93 52.68 -21.81
CA THR A 713 91.13 51.84 -21.92
C THR A 713 90.99 50.49 -21.23
N GLU A 714 89.84 50.22 -20.58
CA GLU A 714 89.52 48.97 -19.91
C GLU A 714 88.11 48.48 -20.36
N PRO A 715 87.93 47.17 -20.62
CA PRO A 715 86.66 46.61 -21.06
C PRO A 715 85.60 46.75 -19.95
N ALA A 716 84.41 47.24 -20.28
CA ALA A 716 83.33 47.37 -19.30
C ALA A 716 82.75 45.99 -18.95
N THR A 717 82.54 45.75 -17.66
CA THR A 717 82.02 44.48 -17.14
C THR A 717 80.50 44.47 -17.14
N VAL A 718 79.90 43.54 -17.88
CA VAL A 718 78.45 43.34 -18.00
C VAL A 718 78.05 42.12 -17.18
N LEU A 719 77.16 42.28 -16.21
CA LEU A 719 76.51 41.14 -15.56
C LEU A 719 75.24 40.77 -16.31
N MET A 720 75.20 39.58 -16.88
CA MET A 720 74.05 39.04 -17.60
C MET A 720 73.37 37.98 -16.75
N ALA A 721 72.12 38.23 -16.35
CA ALA A 721 71.26 37.28 -15.66
C ALA A 721 70.24 36.71 -16.65
N GLU A 722 70.44 35.45 -17.06
CA GLU A 722 69.60 34.73 -18.02
C GLU A 722 69.66 33.23 -17.68
N ASP A 723 68.50 32.59 -17.53
CA ASP A 723 68.40 31.18 -17.15
C ASP A 723 68.54 30.23 -18.36
N ASN A 724 68.20 30.71 -19.56
CA ASN A 724 68.35 29.96 -20.80
C ASN A 724 69.81 30.01 -21.30
N GLU A 725 70.50 28.86 -21.21
CA GLU A 725 71.90 28.72 -21.62
C GLU A 725 72.18 29.18 -23.06
N LEU A 726 71.25 28.96 -24.00
CA LEU A 726 71.44 29.36 -25.39
C LEU A 726 71.41 30.87 -25.55
N ASN A 727 70.45 31.54 -24.90
CA ASN A 727 70.38 33.01 -24.90
C ASN A 727 71.64 33.62 -24.26
N LEU A 728 72.07 33.04 -23.13
CA LEU A 728 73.28 33.44 -22.44
C LEU A 728 74.51 33.32 -23.36
N ILE A 729 74.67 32.21 -24.09
CA ILE A 729 75.78 32.02 -25.05
C ILE A 729 75.71 33.05 -26.18
N ILE A 730 74.56 33.20 -26.84
CA ILE A 730 74.39 34.10 -28.00
C ILE A 730 74.69 35.55 -27.61
N LEU A 731 74.11 36.01 -26.50
CA LEU A 731 74.29 37.38 -26.03
C LEU A 731 75.72 37.61 -25.53
N SER A 732 76.31 36.63 -24.82
CA SER A 732 77.69 36.74 -24.34
C SER A 732 78.70 36.79 -25.48
N GLU A 733 78.55 35.94 -26.50
CA GLU A 733 79.43 35.93 -27.68
C GLU A 733 79.33 37.23 -28.47
N PHE A 734 78.10 37.72 -28.69
CA PHE A 734 77.87 39.00 -29.37
C PHE A 734 78.50 40.19 -28.63
N LEU A 735 78.30 40.28 -27.30
CA LEU A 735 78.81 41.40 -26.50
C LEU A 735 80.33 41.31 -26.27
N THR A 736 80.88 40.11 -26.10
CA THR A 736 82.34 39.90 -26.04
C THR A 736 83.00 40.34 -27.36
N GLY A 737 82.36 40.05 -28.50
CA GLY A 737 82.80 40.54 -29.81
C GLY A 737 82.79 42.07 -29.95
N GLN A 738 82.05 42.79 -29.10
CA GLN A 738 82.05 44.26 -29.02
C GLN A 738 83.03 44.82 -27.98
N GLY A 739 83.79 43.96 -27.29
CA GLY A 739 84.80 44.37 -26.30
C GLY A 739 84.29 44.48 -24.86
N PHE A 740 83.12 43.92 -24.55
CA PHE A 740 82.61 43.83 -23.17
C PHE A 740 83.13 42.58 -22.46
N GLU A 741 83.41 42.68 -21.16
CA GLU A 741 83.69 41.52 -20.30
C GLU A 741 82.37 41.02 -19.70
N ILE A 742 82.04 39.74 -19.88
CA ILE A 742 80.72 39.21 -19.49
C ILE A 742 80.83 38.33 -18.25
N LEU A 743 80.07 38.68 -17.22
CA LEU A 743 79.77 37.84 -16.07
C LEU A 743 78.37 37.26 -16.25
N SER A 744 78.22 35.96 -16.01
CA SER A 744 76.95 35.27 -16.25
C SER A 744 76.35 34.75 -14.96
N ALA A 745 75.08 35.07 -14.70
CA ALA A 745 74.26 34.53 -13.64
C ALA A 745 73.07 33.76 -14.22
N ARG A 746 72.71 32.62 -13.61
CA ARG A 746 71.65 31.73 -14.12
C ARG A 746 70.30 31.95 -13.46
N ASN A 747 70.25 32.76 -12.42
CA ASN A 747 69.02 33.14 -11.73
C ASN A 747 69.18 34.48 -10.99
N GLY A 748 68.08 35.02 -10.46
CA GLY A 748 68.10 36.30 -9.73
C GLY A 748 68.90 36.27 -8.44
N VAL A 749 69.01 35.11 -7.76
CA VAL A 749 69.79 34.97 -6.52
C VAL A 749 71.28 35.12 -6.82
N GLU A 750 71.77 34.40 -7.82
CA GLU A 750 73.13 34.47 -8.34
C GLU A 750 73.43 35.88 -8.86
N ALA A 751 72.49 36.51 -9.59
CA ALA A 751 72.68 37.86 -10.10
C ALA A 751 72.88 38.88 -8.97
N VAL A 752 72.07 38.82 -7.91
CA VAL A 752 72.24 39.68 -6.72
C VAL A 752 73.57 39.40 -6.03
N GLN A 753 73.94 38.13 -5.87
CA GLN A 753 75.19 37.73 -5.22
C GLN A 753 76.43 38.16 -6.01
N MET A 754 76.42 37.98 -7.34
CA MET A 754 77.52 38.39 -8.22
C MET A 754 77.62 39.91 -8.28
N ALA A 755 76.50 40.63 -8.47
CA ALA A 755 76.50 42.09 -8.50
C ALA A 755 77.15 42.69 -7.24
N SER A 756 76.86 42.11 -6.06
CA SER A 756 77.46 42.54 -4.78
C SER A 756 78.96 42.27 -4.66
N ASN A 757 79.49 41.26 -5.35
CA ASN A 757 80.88 40.84 -5.23
C ASN A 757 81.79 41.42 -6.33
N THR A 758 81.24 41.66 -7.52
CA THR A 758 82.04 42.01 -8.72
C THR A 758 81.86 43.44 -9.20
N HIS A 759 80.85 44.18 -8.72
CA HIS A 759 80.58 45.58 -9.09
C HIS A 759 80.56 45.83 -10.62
N PRO A 760 79.60 45.25 -11.36
CA PRO A 760 79.51 45.39 -12.81
C PRO A 760 79.20 46.83 -13.25
N ASP A 761 79.65 47.21 -14.45
CA ASP A 761 79.34 48.51 -15.09
C ASP A 761 77.89 48.60 -15.59
N ILE A 762 77.28 47.47 -15.97
CA ILE A 762 75.89 47.38 -16.44
C ILE A 762 75.35 45.97 -16.22
N ILE A 763 74.05 45.86 -15.96
CA ILE A 763 73.38 44.58 -15.74
C ILE A 763 72.29 44.38 -16.80
N LEU A 764 72.31 43.21 -17.44
CA LEU A 764 71.21 42.72 -18.28
C LEU A 764 70.44 41.71 -17.43
N MET A 765 69.15 41.97 -17.21
CA MET A 765 68.35 41.21 -16.25
C MET A 765 67.13 40.61 -16.95
N ASP A 766 67.10 39.29 -17.10
CA ASP A 766 65.87 38.60 -17.47
C ASP A 766 64.83 38.69 -16.34
N ILE A 767 63.58 38.94 -16.69
CA ILE A 767 62.50 39.05 -15.70
C ILE A 767 62.09 37.67 -15.20
N GLN A 768 61.97 36.69 -16.11
CA GLN A 768 61.42 35.38 -15.78
C GLN A 768 62.54 34.38 -15.54
N MET A 769 63.08 34.40 -14.33
CA MET A 769 64.11 33.45 -13.89
C MET A 769 63.62 32.60 -12.71
N PRO A 770 64.09 31.35 -12.57
CA PRO A 770 63.81 30.51 -11.41
C PRO A 770 64.44 31.07 -10.12
N GLU A 771 63.98 30.59 -8.97
CA GLU A 771 64.40 30.99 -7.61
C GLU A 771 64.09 32.43 -7.20
N MET A 772 64.52 33.42 -7.98
CA MET A 772 64.24 34.84 -7.79
C MET A 772 64.02 35.49 -9.15
N ASP A 773 62.85 36.13 -9.31
CA ASP A 773 62.53 36.88 -10.52
C ASP A 773 63.39 38.13 -10.67
N GLY A 774 63.53 38.61 -11.91
CA GLY A 774 64.39 39.75 -12.24
C GLY A 774 63.92 41.08 -11.65
N LEU A 775 62.62 41.26 -11.37
CA LEU A 775 62.11 42.47 -10.75
C LEU A 775 62.53 42.53 -9.28
N GLU A 776 62.40 41.42 -8.56
CA GLU A 776 62.84 41.27 -7.18
C GLU A 776 64.37 41.36 -7.07
N ALA A 777 65.10 40.72 -8.00
CA ALA A 777 66.56 40.87 -8.08
C ALA A 777 66.96 42.34 -8.30
N THR A 778 66.27 43.04 -9.22
CA THR A 778 66.49 44.46 -9.48
C THR A 778 66.24 45.32 -8.24
N ARG A 779 65.12 45.11 -7.52
CA ARG A 779 64.83 45.83 -6.26
C ARG A 779 65.92 45.59 -5.21
N ARG A 780 66.40 44.35 -5.08
CA ARG A 780 67.47 44.00 -4.12
C ARG A 780 68.80 44.64 -4.48
N ILE A 781 69.19 44.64 -5.75
CA ILE A 781 70.39 45.33 -6.23
C ILE A 781 70.26 46.84 -5.97
N ARG A 782 69.10 47.43 -6.25
CA ARG A 782 68.82 48.86 -5.99
C ARG A 782 68.85 49.23 -4.51
N ALA A 783 68.50 48.31 -3.61
CA ALA A 783 68.60 48.53 -2.17
C ALA A 783 70.05 48.57 -1.63
N MET A 784 71.05 48.15 -2.42
CA MET A 784 72.46 48.20 -2.05
C MET A 784 73.05 49.58 -2.43
N PRO A 785 73.52 50.40 -1.45
CA PRO A 785 73.92 51.78 -1.72
C PRO A 785 75.02 51.94 -2.78
N HIS A 786 75.91 50.95 -2.90
CA HIS A 786 77.04 50.97 -3.82
C HIS A 786 76.70 50.45 -5.24
N LEU A 787 75.50 49.91 -5.46
CA LEU A 787 74.99 49.47 -6.78
C LEU A 787 73.73 50.22 -7.23
N ALA A 788 73.23 51.15 -6.40
CA ALA A 788 72.00 51.89 -6.65
C ALA A 788 72.01 52.62 -8.01
N SER A 789 73.18 53.05 -8.48
CA SER A 789 73.36 53.81 -9.71
C SER A 789 73.72 52.97 -10.94
N VAL A 790 74.09 51.69 -10.77
CA VAL A 790 74.51 50.81 -11.89
C VAL A 790 73.35 50.63 -12.88
N PRO A 791 73.51 50.89 -14.18
CA PRO A 791 72.44 50.72 -15.16
C PRO A 791 71.94 49.26 -15.22
N ILE A 792 70.62 49.06 -15.19
CA ILE A 792 69.98 47.75 -15.36
C ILE A 792 69.03 47.81 -16.57
N ILE A 793 69.21 46.92 -17.54
CA ILE A 793 68.29 46.73 -18.68
C ILE A 793 67.50 45.44 -18.44
N ALA A 794 66.18 45.53 -18.41
CA ALA A 794 65.31 44.37 -18.30
C ALA A 794 65.10 43.67 -19.66
N LEU A 795 65.18 42.34 -19.68
CA LEU A 795 64.82 41.51 -20.82
C LEU A 795 63.48 40.83 -20.51
N THR A 796 62.43 41.10 -21.28
CA THR A 796 61.06 40.63 -20.97
C THR A 796 60.45 39.83 -22.12
N ALA A 797 59.76 38.73 -21.81
CA ALA A 797 58.92 38.00 -22.76
C ALA A 797 57.48 38.58 -22.86
N LEU A 798 57.12 39.52 -21.98
CA LEU A 798 55.76 40.05 -21.87
C LEU A 798 55.65 41.42 -22.56
N VAL A 799 54.68 41.57 -23.46
CA VAL A 799 54.36 42.80 -24.21
C VAL A 799 52.98 43.35 -23.80
N MET A 800 52.47 42.95 -22.64
CA MET A 800 51.19 43.45 -22.14
C MET A 800 51.35 44.87 -21.54
N PRO A 801 50.32 45.73 -21.59
CA PRO A 801 50.37 47.04 -20.95
C PRO A 801 50.47 46.88 -19.44
N GLY A 802 51.27 47.72 -18.79
CA GLY A 802 51.59 47.60 -17.37
C GLY A 802 52.92 46.90 -17.11
N ASP A 803 53.44 46.04 -18.01
CA ASP A 803 54.71 45.36 -17.76
C ASP A 803 55.92 46.29 -17.88
N LYS A 804 55.84 47.28 -18.78
CA LYS A 804 56.83 48.37 -18.84
C LYS A 804 56.86 49.16 -17.54
N GLU A 805 55.68 49.53 -17.03
CA GLU A 805 55.51 50.28 -15.79
C GLU A 805 56.12 49.50 -14.62
N ARG A 806 55.85 48.19 -14.52
CA ARG A 806 56.40 47.31 -13.49
C ARG A 806 57.93 47.21 -13.53
N CYS A 807 58.53 47.18 -14.73
CA CYS A 807 59.98 47.17 -14.89
C CYS A 807 60.60 48.48 -14.40
N LEU A 808 60.00 49.61 -14.78
CA LEU A 808 60.48 50.94 -14.39
C LEU A 808 60.31 51.18 -12.89
N GLU A 809 59.17 50.79 -12.31
CA GLU A 809 58.90 50.86 -10.86
C GLU A 809 59.88 50.02 -10.03
N ALA A 810 60.36 48.88 -10.56
CA ALA A 810 61.37 48.08 -9.90
C ALA A 810 62.76 48.76 -9.85
N GLY A 811 62.99 49.79 -10.67
CA GLY A 811 64.23 50.56 -10.72
C GLY A 811 65.13 50.25 -11.94
N THR A 812 64.59 49.67 -13.00
CA THR A 812 65.34 49.45 -14.26
C THR A 812 65.51 50.76 -15.03
N ASN A 813 66.56 50.86 -15.85
CA ASN A 813 66.86 52.04 -16.65
C ASN A 813 66.34 51.94 -18.09
N SER A 814 66.21 50.72 -18.61
CA SER A 814 65.62 50.42 -19.92
C SER A 814 65.05 48.99 -19.92
N TYR A 815 64.31 48.64 -20.98
CA TYR A 815 63.76 47.30 -21.17
C TYR A 815 63.76 46.91 -22.66
N LEU A 816 63.91 45.63 -22.95
CA LEU A 816 63.88 45.05 -24.30
C LEU A 816 63.01 43.78 -24.32
N SER A 817 62.17 43.65 -25.35
CA SER A 817 61.36 42.45 -25.53
C SER A 817 62.17 41.30 -26.14
N LYS A 818 61.87 40.08 -25.71
CA LYS A 818 62.38 38.83 -26.28
C LYS A 818 61.53 38.46 -27.52
N PRO A 819 62.13 37.96 -28.62
CA PRO A 819 63.56 37.73 -28.83
C PRO A 819 64.35 39.04 -28.94
N VAL A 820 65.49 39.10 -28.24
CA VAL A 820 66.28 40.33 -28.11
C VAL A 820 66.93 40.71 -29.45
N ASN A 821 66.65 41.91 -29.94
CA ASN A 821 67.35 42.44 -31.11
C ASN A 821 68.76 42.90 -30.70
N LEU A 822 69.78 42.14 -31.13
CA LEU A 822 71.19 42.37 -30.78
C LEU A 822 71.68 43.79 -31.14
N SER A 823 71.24 44.32 -32.29
CA SER A 823 71.62 45.67 -32.72
C SER A 823 71.02 46.76 -31.84
N GLN A 824 69.80 46.53 -31.33
CA GLN A 824 69.14 47.44 -30.41
C GLN A 824 69.79 47.37 -29.02
N LEU A 825 70.07 46.17 -28.51
CA LEU A 825 70.73 45.95 -27.23
C LEU A 825 72.07 46.68 -27.14
N SER A 826 72.93 46.52 -28.15
CA SER A 826 74.23 47.19 -28.23
C SER A 826 74.12 48.71 -28.17
N LYS A 827 73.16 49.30 -28.90
CA LYS A 827 72.91 50.75 -28.90
C LYS A 827 72.46 51.25 -27.53
N GLU A 828 71.54 50.54 -26.87
CA GLU A 828 71.04 50.92 -25.56
C GLU A 828 72.11 50.80 -24.47
N MET A 829 72.89 49.72 -24.45
CA MET A 829 73.99 49.53 -23.51
C MET A 829 75.04 50.65 -23.64
N THR A 830 75.47 50.95 -24.87
CA THR A 830 76.44 52.03 -25.13
C THR A 830 75.90 53.39 -24.68
N SER A 831 74.61 53.66 -24.91
CA SER A 831 73.97 54.90 -24.47
C SER A 831 73.96 55.04 -22.94
N LEU A 832 73.64 53.96 -22.21
CA LEU A 832 73.56 53.97 -20.75
C LEU A 832 74.95 54.02 -20.09
N LEU A 833 75.94 53.28 -20.60
CA LEU A 833 77.31 53.32 -20.10
C LEU A 833 77.95 54.70 -20.26
N ASN A 834 77.68 55.39 -21.37
CA ASN A 834 78.18 56.75 -21.59
C ASN A 834 77.53 57.77 -20.64
N LYS A 835 76.22 57.65 -20.37
CA LYS A 835 75.51 58.49 -19.38
C LYS A 835 76.01 58.24 -17.95
N HIS A 836 76.38 57.00 -17.63
CA HIS A 836 76.86 56.64 -16.30
C HIS A 836 78.32 57.05 -16.06
N ALA A 837 79.15 57.11 -17.11
CA ALA A 837 80.54 57.57 -17.02
C ALA A 837 80.69 59.10 -16.89
N SER A 838 79.62 59.85 -17.14
CA SER A 838 79.60 61.32 -17.14
C SER A 838 78.86 61.93 -15.94
N ALA A 839 78.36 61.09 -15.03
CA ALA A 839 77.72 61.44 -13.75
C ALA A 839 78.62 61.01 -12.59
#